data_AF-A0A938UTZ8-F1
#
_entry.id   AF-A0A938UTZ8-F1
#
_cell.length_a   1.000
_cell.length_b   1.000
_cell.length_c   1.000
_cell.angle_alpha   90.00
_cell.angle_beta   90.00
_cell.angle_gamma   90.00
#
_symmetry.space_group_name_H-M   'P 1'
#
loop_
_entity.id
_entity.type
_entity.pdbx_description
1 polymer ?
#
loop_
_entity_poly.entity_id
_entity_poly.type
_entity_poly.pdbx_seq_one_letter_code
_entity_poly.pdbx_strand_id
1 'polypeptide(L)'
;MGAVLACIPVAGHAAVSTFTPVADARVQRGNPSTNYSNSDLRTAATSTGSDKETYLRFSVAGISGAVTSVKLRLYTTTTVSNGPGVFLTSSSWTETGLTWANRPAPTSAQLADVAGTTKSTWVEWPLAGVVSGNGDVNVLLRHQASSTSIFHSREGTNKPQLVVGWTVASCTEGAACNDGNACTTGDVCLSGACVGGPATTCNDGNACTTDTCNPASGCVFANSTAGCNLDGNACTADVCASGSCSPGPALVCNDGNACTDDTCNSASGCVYVPNTAPCTADSNPCTVDACSGGACQIGPNSKCNDGNPCTTDTCNSNSGACTFTADANCGAETVLPFGASWKYLVSNAAGPSGWAASTFNDGTWSSGAAPLGYGTTGLATTIGYVGSSNSKNTTTFFRKKFLISKVSDYNQLILTIKRDDGAVVYLNGSEAYRTNMPLGAVTYTTKAVVDATGDDTRTFALPVNQLLLGENQLAVELHQQAANSADLFFDLELARKCGVPIGSSANEAFETLCDGLDNDCDGNTDLLMPFGANVCATGQSGACGAGVAACIDGAKACLTSPQVAESKNGVDDNCDGVVDNLPPVAAKNLKVRVLMPHAMWSDSPAYAQGVIEMLEMAGVPYLAYTKDSPEKALDWYTGFDNLADYAVVMIPGYVEDATLAGWQMQKLTDYMNAGGIVVLFKPLGATVGAFAGHTSFTNLTAARTVRISNNVPATLLLEAPEERDFLLSKDPSFSPVSLYTFGIDATQNVTTWGVARDGAASLGAVFTRKPVGGGALYALGYDPLSYTWMRCYVNCFDPGRDILVVMIKAWLREAGGGHMATKHTAPSTGTSIAVMSHDIDAPDSHNAGSEYGAAGAVQMAQAEAARGVKGSFMITTDYVTNYNNPQLPTDLCNLGMCPVGGHSIQHLIGASLPLGNCSVTKQTYNTASPTVCGETVVNLDLLKSEIPGTPLVRSWRCPYLSVHPNQFDVLALKGVNYDSSYAVGDVRSNFPLKADRWPYMDHVFNHQPLWEFPIVQEDGRGDVTNGVTTRIELQQTNQKWFLNNWFYALLKNAANGAWNMTLVHPSYGVGVGPENTVWKIDTIAKFLDLALPTGVYVGDMTEVGDWWRARDQVKLSVAWSPTTGYSGTITTASLPVSKFSLEFTDNIGNFTSNGGAVTKAGRRVVFNGTLAANTAYSFTATVAQ
;
A
#
# COMPACT_ATOMS: atom_id res chain seq x y z
N MET A 1 61.37 25.41 -48.53
CA MET A 1 60.53 26.54 -49.00
C MET A 1 59.10 26.18 -48.63
N GLY A 2 58.64 26.75 -47.53
CA GLY A 2 57.30 26.51 -46.99
C GLY A 2 56.30 27.50 -47.56
N ALA A 3 55.11 27.00 -47.83
CA ALA A 3 53.89 27.78 -47.77
C ALA A 3 52.85 26.85 -47.14
N VAL A 4 52.57 27.06 -45.85
CA VAL A 4 51.31 26.61 -45.25
C VAL A 4 50.45 27.85 -45.09
N LEU A 5 49.33 27.79 -45.78
CA LEU A 5 48.20 28.71 -45.78
C LEU A 5 47.78 29.05 -44.34
N ALA A 6 47.59 30.34 -44.09
CA ALA A 6 46.96 30.87 -42.89
C ALA A 6 45.48 30.46 -42.81
N CYS A 7 44.98 30.26 -41.59
CA CYS A 7 43.54 30.29 -41.29
C CYS A 7 43.24 31.40 -40.25
N ILE A 8 42.07 31.99 -40.43
CA ILE A 8 41.60 33.32 -40.01
C ILE A 8 41.09 33.31 -38.55
N PRO A 9 41.19 34.42 -37.78
CA PRO A 9 40.63 34.52 -36.43
C PRO A 9 39.09 34.58 -36.47
N VAL A 10 38.43 33.70 -35.72
CA VAL A 10 36.96 33.69 -35.52
C VAL A 10 36.63 34.45 -34.23
N ALA A 11 35.56 35.25 -34.25
CA ALA A 11 35.11 36.09 -33.14
C ALA A 11 34.82 35.27 -31.85
N GLY A 12 35.36 35.73 -30.72
CA GLY A 12 35.22 35.08 -29.41
C GLY A 12 33.77 35.05 -28.91
N HIS A 13 33.40 33.95 -28.24
CA HIS A 13 32.09 33.79 -27.59
C HIS A 13 32.08 34.49 -26.22
N ALA A 14 30.95 35.09 -25.85
CA ALA A 14 30.74 35.70 -24.54
C ALA A 14 30.38 34.64 -23.48
N ALA A 15 31.16 34.56 -22.41
CA ALA A 15 30.93 33.72 -21.23
C ALA A 15 30.46 34.57 -20.04
N VAL A 16 29.64 34.00 -19.14
CA VAL A 16 29.19 34.65 -17.90
C VAL A 16 29.39 33.70 -16.72
N SER A 17 29.94 34.20 -15.61
CA SER A 17 30.19 33.46 -14.37
C SER A 17 29.61 34.20 -13.17
N THR A 18 29.04 33.46 -12.22
CA THR A 18 28.44 34.01 -10.99
C THR A 18 29.20 33.51 -9.77
N PHE A 19 29.64 34.42 -8.91
CA PHE A 19 30.43 34.13 -7.71
C PHE A 19 29.64 34.47 -6.44
N THR A 20 29.68 33.57 -5.45
CA THR A 20 29.18 33.82 -4.09
C THR A 20 30.29 34.37 -3.20
N PRO A 21 29.98 35.19 -2.18
CA PRO A 21 31.01 35.76 -1.33
C PRO A 21 31.68 34.66 -0.49
N VAL A 22 33.02 34.75 -0.37
CA VAL A 22 33.82 33.91 0.54
C VAL A 22 33.83 34.48 1.97
N ALA A 23 33.38 35.71 2.15
CA ALA A 23 33.16 36.35 3.45
C ALA A 23 32.14 37.48 3.33
N ASP A 24 31.27 37.64 4.32
CA ASP A 24 30.42 38.80 4.49
C ASP A 24 30.29 39.24 5.94
N ALA A 25 30.24 40.55 6.16
CA ALA A 25 30.14 41.09 7.50
C ALA A 25 29.37 42.41 7.50
N ARG A 26 28.73 42.70 8.64
CA ARG A 26 28.19 44.04 8.91
C ARG A 26 28.83 44.63 10.15
N VAL A 27 28.91 45.95 10.18
CA VAL A 27 29.42 46.73 11.30
C VAL A 27 28.44 47.82 11.66
N GLN A 28 28.41 48.21 12.94
CA GLN A 28 27.48 49.21 13.45
C GLN A 28 28.16 50.20 14.38
N ARG A 29 28.00 51.51 14.11
CA ARG A 29 28.63 52.60 14.90
C ARG A 29 28.29 52.56 16.38
N GLY A 30 27.03 52.30 16.69
CA GLY A 30 26.53 52.26 18.07
C GLY A 30 27.11 51.12 18.91
N ASN A 31 27.68 50.08 18.28
CA ASN A 31 28.27 48.92 18.96
C ASN A 31 29.65 48.64 18.39
N PRO A 32 30.65 49.49 18.69
CA PRO A 32 31.81 49.58 17.84
C PRO A 32 32.78 48.40 17.91
N SER A 33 32.69 47.60 18.97
CA SER A 33 33.53 46.42 19.22
C SER A 33 32.81 45.10 18.91
N THR A 34 31.55 45.15 18.47
CA THR A 34 30.77 43.93 18.20
C THR A 34 31.02 43.45 16.78
N ASN A 35 31.37 42.16 16.67
CA ASN A 35 31.35 41.43 15.41
C ASN A 35 29.98 40.79 15.21
N TYR A 36 29.45 40.86 14.00
CA TYR A 36 28.08 40.43 13.66
C TYR A 36 28.07 39.26 12.66
N SER A 37 29.07 38.37 12.71
CA SER A 37 29.16 37.19 11.83
C SER A 37 27.85 36.41 11.78
N ASN A 38 27.51 35.89 10.60
CA ASN A 38 26.31 35.07 10.33
C ASN A 38 24.96 35.79 10.56
N SER A 39 24.91 37.12 10.46
CA SER A 39 23.65 37.88 10.55
C SER A 39 23.36 38.64 9.26
N ASP A 40 22.08 38.94 9.01
CA ASP A 40 21.66 39.68 7.80
C ASP A 40 22.53 40.92 7.55
N LEU A 41 22.78 41.19 6.27
CA LEU A 41 23.52 42.38 5.85
C LEU A 41 22.64 43.61 6.02
N ARG A 42 23.17 44.64 6.69
CA ARG A 42 22.42 45.86 6.97
C ARG A 42 23.26 47.08 6.65
N THR A 43 22.66 48.00 5.93
CA THR A 43 23.25 49.31 5.64
C THR A 43 22.33 50.38 6.18
N ALA A 44 22.89 51.40 6.81
CA ALA A 44 22.14 52.56 7.32
C ALA A 44 23.06 53.76 7.45
N ALA A 45 22.54 54.97 7.19
CA ALA A 45 23.22 56.21 7.55
C ALA A 45 22.26 57.08 8.37
N THR A 46 22.67 57.58 9.53
CA THR A 46 21.95 58.60 10.29
C THR A 46 22.94 59.59 10.89
N SER A 47 22.51 60.82 11.14
CA SER A 47 23.33 61.80 11.87
C SER A 47 23.53 61.45 13.36
N THR A 48 22.88 60.40 13.87
CA THR A 48 22.85 59.99 15.29
C THR A 48 23.27 58.53 15.50
N GLY A 49 24.58 58.25 15.42
CA GLY A 49 25.21 57.10 16.08
C GLY A 49 24.84 55.67 15.63
N SER A 50 23.94 55.48 14.66
CA SER A 50 23.39 54.16 14.29
C SER A 50 23.80 53.66 12.90
N ASP A 51 24.81 54.28 12.29
CA ASP A 51 25.32 53.90 10.97
C ASP A 51 25.70 52.42 10.91
N LYS A 52 25.30 51.78 9.81
CA LYS A 52 25.61 50.40 9.50
C LYS A 52 26.21 50.30 8.10
N GLU A 53 27.25 49.49 7.99
CA GLU A 53 27.95 49.22 6.74
C GLU A 53 28.04 47.72 6.52
N THR A 54 28.00 47.32 5.25
CA THR A 54 28.11 45.93 4.82
C THR A 54 29.37 45.75 4.00
N TYR A 55 30.12 44.68 4.30
CA TYR A 55 31.36 44.29 3.65
C TYR A 55 31.17 42.91 3.00
N LEU A 56 31.61 42.76 1.76
CA LEU A 56 31.54 41.52 0.99
C LEU A 56 32.89 41.26 0.34
N ARG A 57 33.40 40.02 0.42
CA ARG A 57 34.58 39.59 -0.31
C ARG A 57 34.23 38.43 -1.24
N PHE A 58 34.54 38.58 -2.52
CA PHE A 58 34.41 37.55 -3.53
C PHE A 58 35.80 37.14 -4.01
N SER A 59 36.00 35.84 -4.27
CA SER A 59 37.20 35.36 -4.96
C SER A 59 36.83 35.01 -6.39
N VAL A 60 37.28 35.82 -7.35
CA VAL A 60 36.99 35.64 -8.77
C VAL A 60 38.11 34.80 -9.39
N ALA A 61 37.75 33.64 -9.92
CA ALA A 61 38.68 32.75 -10.61
C ALA A 61 38.02 32.18 -11.88
N GLY A 62 38.84 31.74 -12.85
CA GLY A 62 38.35 31.10 -14.08
C GLY A 62 37.96 32.06 -15.21
N ILE A 63 38.27 33.35 -15.12
CA ILE A 63 38.14 34.33 -16.21
C ILE A 63 39.41 34.27 -17.06
N SER A 64 39.31 33.85 -18.33
CA SER A 64 40.48 33.68 -19.24
C SER A 64 40.49 34.61 -20.45
N GLY A 65 39.66 35.65 -20.45
CA GLY A 65 39.77 36.73 -21.43
C GLY A 65 39.03 38.00 -21.00
N ALA A 66 38.83 38.94 -21.92
CA ALA A 66 38.49 40.31 -21.56
C ALA A 66 37.09 40.40 -20.91
N VAL A 67 37.03 40.94 -19.69
CA VAL A 67 35.77 41.17 -18.96
C VAL A 67 34.91 42.20 -19.69
N THR A 68 33.68 41.82 -20.00
CA THR A 68 32.70 42.62 -20.74
C THR A 68 31.60 43.21 -19.86
N SER A 69 31.31 42.61 -18.70
CA SER A 69 30.34 43.17 -17.74
C SER A 69 30.59 42.69 -16.32
N VAL A 70 30.25 43.51 -15.32
CA VAL A 70 30.29 43.13 -13.90
C VAL A 70 29.06 43.71 -13.21
N LYS A 71 28.33 42.88 -12.46
CA LYS A 71 27.15 43.28 -11.68
C LYS A 71 27.19 42.67 -10.28
N LEU A 72 26.89 43.49 -9.27
CA LEU A 72 26.60 42.99 -7.92
C LEU A 72 25.08 42.88 -7.73
N ARG A 73 24.61 41.75 -7.21
CA ARG A 73 23.18 41.49 -6.99
C ARG A 73 22.94 41.00 -5.56
N LEU A 74 22.04 41.67 -4.84
CA LEU A 74 21.67 41.36 -3.45
C LEU A 74 20.15 41.24 -3.28
N TYR A 75 19.70 40.24 -2.51
CA TYR A 75 18.26 40.03 -2.25
C TYR A 75 17.83 40.85 -1.03
N THR A 76 16.92 41.81 -1.21
CA THR A 76 16.51 42.70 -0.13
C THR A 76 15.27 42.18 0.61
N THR A 77 15.21 42.39 1.92
CA THR A 77 14.05 42.10 2.76
C THR A 77 13.27 43.36 3.17
N THR A 78 13.68 44.52 2.65
CA THR A 78 13.13 45.85 2.99
C THR A 78 12.85 46.67 1.74
N THR A 79 11.82 47.52 1.80
CA THR A 79 11.55 48.54 0.78
C THR A 79 12.09 49.88 1.26
N VAL A 80 12.96 50.54 0.48
CA VAL A 80 13.42 51.91 0.75
C VAL A 80 13.38 52.77 -0.51
N SER A 81 13.16 54.07 -0.32
CA SER A 81 13.09 55.07 -1.40
C SER A 81 14.45 55.64 -1.82
N ASN A 82 15.53 55.24 -1.14
CA ASN A 82 16.90 55.53 -1.53
C ASN A 82 17.77 54.37 -1.03
N GLY A 83 18.48 53.68 -1.92
CA GLY A 83 19.28 52.51 -1.57
C GLY A 83 20.73 52.85 -1.19
N PRO A 84 21.54 51.85 -0.83
CA PRO A 84 22.94 52.09 -0.50
C PRO A 84 23.81 52.24 -1.76
N GLY A 85 24.84 53.07 -1.64
CA GLY A 85 25.93 53.17 -2.60
C GLY A 85 26.98 52.07 -2.41
N VAL A 86 27.63 51.69 -3.51
CA VAL A 86 28.67 50.65 -3.56
C VAL A 86 30.05 51.28 -3.71
N PHE A 87 31.01 50.82 -2.92
CA PHE A 87 32.41 51.24 -2.89
C PHE A 87 33.34 50.02 -2.87
N LEU A 88 34.62 50.19 -3.21
CA LEU A 88 35.65 49.19 -2.89
C LEU A 88 36.23 49.47 -1.50
N THR A 89 36.79 48.43 -0.90
CA THR A 89 37.49 48.50 0.39
C THR A 89 38.70 47.56 0.39
N SER A 90 39.56 47.66 1.40
CA SER A 90 40.74 46.80 1.50
C SER A 90 40.37 45.34 1.79
N SER A 91 41.26 44.39 1.47
CA SER A 91 41.12 42.97 1.81
C SER A 91 41.58 42.62 3.23
N SER A 92 42.00 43.61 4.02
CA SER A 92 42.64 43.42 5.32
C SER A 92 41.69 43.02 6.45
N TRP A 93 40.39 42.91 6.18
CA TRP A 93 39.41 42.48 7.17
C TRP A 93 39.16 40.96 7.09
N THR A 94 38.83 40.39 8.24
CA THR A 94 38.32 39.01 8.35
C THR A 94 36.88 39.04 8.83
N GLU A 95 36.08 38.10 8.37
CA GLU A 95 34.65 38.03 8.68
C GLU A 95 34.36 37.95 10.19
N THR A 96 35.08 37.09 10.88
CA THR A 96 34.97 36.89 12.34
C THR A 96 35.66 37.97 13.16
N GLY A 97 36.50 38.82 12.53
CA GLY A 97 37.25 39.88 13.20
C GLY A 97 36.75 41.29 12.93
N LEU A 98 35.85 41.49 11.95
CA LEU A 98 35.42 42.82 11.55
C LEU A 98 34.43 43.43 12.56
N THR A 99 34.76 44.62 13.04
CA THR A 99 33.96 45.44 13.96
C THR A 99 33.92 46.88 13.42
N TRP A 100 33.07 47.74 13.96
CA TRP A 100 33.09 49.14 13.52
C TRP A 100 34.43 49.83 13.80
N ALA A 101 35.11 49.47 14.89
CA ALA A 101 36.35 50.10 15.35
C ALA A 101 37.55 49.82 14.43
N ASN A 102 37.59 48.64 13.80
CA ASN A 102 38.68 48.23 12.90
C ASN A 102 38.26 48.18 11.42
N ARG A 103 37.08 48.70 11.07
CA ARG A 103 36.57 48.62 9.70
C ARG A 103 37.42 49.43 8.71
N PRO A 104 37.76 48.86 7.54
CA PRO A 104 38.51 49.58 6.54
C PRO A 104 37.64 50.64 5.84
N ALA A 105 38.21 51.82 5.64
CA ALA A 105 37.53 52.89 4.90
C ALA A 105 37.35 52.51 3.40
N PRO A 106 36.41 53.14 2.68
CA PRO A 106 36.32 53.00 1.23
C PRO A 106 37.65 53.36 0.57
N THR A 107 38.14 52.52 -0.33
CA THR A 107 39.36 52.76 -1.12
C THR A 107 39.06 53.35 -2.49
N SER A 108 37.78 53.43 -2.88
CA SER A 108 37.32 54.04 -4.13
C SER A 108 36.31 55.17 -3.86
N ALA A 109 36.10 56.00 -4.88
CA ALA A 109 34.85 56.77 -4.99
C ALA A 109 33.64 55.83 -5.12
N GLN A 110 32.43 56.36 -4.93
CA GLN A 110 31.20 55.59 -5.11
C GLN A 110 31.13 55.07 -6.56
N LEU A 111 31.04 53.76 -6.71
CA LEU A 111 31.07 53.08 -8.00
C LEU A 111 29.69 53.02 -8.65
N ALA A 112 28.67 52.78 -7.83
CA ALA A 112 27.29 52.67 -8.27
C ALA A 112 26.34 53.02 -7.13
N ASP A 113 25.12 53.37 -7.49
CA ASP A 113 24.02 53.61 -6.56
C ASP A 113 22.71 53.05 -7.12
N VAL A 114 21.71 52.87 -6.26
CA VAL A 114 20.36 52.48 -6.65
C VAL A 114 19.34 53.40 -6.01
N ALA A 115 18.41 53.89 -6.83
CA ALA A 115 17.41 54.87 -6.43
C ALA A 115 16.39 54.34 -5.38
N GLY A 116 16.43 53.05 -5.02
CA GLY A 116 15.57 52.44 -4.00
C GLY A 116 15.64 50.91 -4.03
N THR A 117 15.01 50.25 -3.06
CA THR A 117 14.88 48.79 -3.00
C THR A 117 13.42 48.38 -2.77
N THR A 118 13.00 47.21 -3.24
CA THR A 118 11.65 46.66 -3.03
C THR A 118 11.75 45.32 -2.30
N LYS A 119 11.04 45.17 -1.17
CA LYS A 119 11.09 43.95 -0.35
C LYS A 119 10.87 42.68 -1.19
N SER A 120 11.66 41.65 -0.89
CA SER A 120 11.63 40.33 -1.56
C SER A 120 11.97 40.38 -3.05
N THR A 121 12.88 41.28 -3.45
CA THR A 121 13.40 41.35 -4.82
C THR A 121 14.92 41.42 -4.82
N TRP A 122 15.51 41.09 -5.97
CA TRP A 122 16.93 41.29 -6.20
C TRP A 122 17.21 42.73 -6.65
N VAL A 123 18.21 43.35 -6.02
CA VAL A 123 18.71 44.69 -6.36
C VAL A 123 20.06 44.55 -7.05
N GLU A 124 20.25 45.22 -8.19
CA GLU A 124 21.44 45.09 -9.04
C GLU A 124 22.20 46.41 -9.17
N TRP A 125 23.53 46.38 -8.97
CA TRP A 125 24.44 47.48 -9.23
C TRP A 125 25.40 47.11 -10.38
N PRO A 126 25.47 47.88 -11.47
CA PRO A 126 26.50 47.71 -12.48
C PRO A 126 27.85 48.23 -11.95
N LEU A 127 28.86 47.37 -11.90
CA LEU A 127 30.18 47.68 -11.32
C LEU A 127 31.28 47.66 -12.38
N ALA A 128 31.14 48.51 -13.40
CA ALA A 128 32.08 48.56 -14.53
C ALA A 128 33.53 48.77 -14.08
N GLY A 129 34.46 47.94 -14.59
CA GLY A 129 35.89 48.06 -14.31
C GLY A 129 36.34 47.56 -12.93
N VAL A 130 35.45 47.03 -12.09
CA VAL A 130 35.82 46.48 -10.76
C VAL A 130 36.54 45.14 -10.87
N VAL A 131 36.19 44.34 -11.88
CA VAL A 131 36.87 43.07 -12.19
C VAL A 131 37.53 43.21 -13.55
N SER A 132 38.85 43.07 -13.59
CA SER A 132 39.65 43.08 -14.82
C SER A 132 40.26 41.71 -15.14
N GLY A 133 40.11 40.73 -14.23
CA GLY A 133 40.62 39.36 -14.33
C GLY A 133 40.37 38.59 -13.03
N ASN A 134 41.09 37.49 -12.82
CA ASN A 134 41.01 36.71 -11.59
C ASN A 134 41.64 37.47 -10.40
N GLY A 135 41.06 37.33 -9.21
CA GLY A 135 41.50 37.98 -7.98
C GLY A 135 40.36 38.23 -7.00
N ASP A 136 40.71 38.69 -5.80
CA ASP A 136 39.72 39.01 -4.77
C ASP A 136 39.11 40.39 -4.98
N VAL A 137 37.78 40.46 -4.88
CA VAL A 137 37.00 41.70 -4.99
C VAL A 137 36.35 41.99 -3.64
N ASN A 138 36.71 43.13 -3.05
CA ASN A 138 36.27 43.55 -1.74
C ASN A 138 35.36 44.77 -1.85
N VAL A 139 34.10 44.61 -1.48
CA VAL A 139 33.02 45.58 -1.72
C VAL A 139 32.45 46.05 -0.39
N LEU A 140 32.17 47.35 -0.30
CA LEU A 140 31.56 48.03 0.82
C LEU A 140 30.25 48.70 0.38
N LEU A 141 29.16 48.44 1.10
CA LEU A 141 27.88 49.13 0.91
C LEU A 141 27.60 50.09 2.07
N ARG A 142 27.27 51.35 1.73
CA ARG A 142 26.97 52.41 2.70
C ARG A 142 25.88 53.34 2.16
N HIS A 143 24.90 53.69 2.99
CA HIS A 143 23.89 54.71 2.66
C HIS A 143 24.48 56.12 2.67
N GLN A 144 24.00 56.98 1.78
CA GLN A 144 24.36 58.40 1.75
C GLN A 144 23.27 59.31 2.37
N ALA A 145 22.09 58.75 2.68
CA ALA A 145 20.94 59.45 3.26
C ALA A 145 20.28 58.62 4.38
N SER A 146 19.34 59.20 5.13
CA SER A 146 18.69 58.58 6.29
C SER A 146 17.70 57.47 5.96
N SER A 147 18.21 56.32 5.53
CA SER A 147 17.47 55.08 5.19
C SER A 147 18.21 53.84 5.71
N THR A 148 17.50 52.72 5.89
CA THR A 148 18.09 51.44 6.29
C THR A 148 17.63 50.33 5.34
N SER A 149 18.58 49.67 4.68
CA SER A 149 18.32 48.51 3.82
C SER A 149 18.87 47.23 4.46
N ILE A 150 18.09 46.16 4.39
CA ILE A 150 18.46 44.82 4.86
C ILE A 150 18.52 43.88 3.66
N PHE A 151 19.58 43.07 3.58
CA PHE A 151 19.82 42.06 2.56
C PHE A 151 20.18 40.73 3.20
N HIS A 152 19.92 39.63 2.49
CA HIS A 152 20.38 38.30 2.92
C HIS A 152 21.91 38.25 2.99
N SER A 153 22.44 37.60 4.04
CA SER A 153 23.85 37.24 4.15
C SER A 153 24.18 35.98 3.32
N ARG A 154 25.44 35.57 3.30
CA ARG A 154 25.89 34.36 2.62
C ARG A 154 25.34 33.08 3.28
N GLU A 155 24.89 33.14 4.53
CA GLU A 155 24.19 32.06 5.24
C GLU A 155 22.69 32.01 4.88
N GLY A 156 22.15 33.05 4.23
CA GLY A 156 20.74 33.14 3.84
C GLY A 156 20.39 32.34 2.59
N THR A 157 19.09 32.13 2.35
CA THR A 157 18.56 31.34 1.21
C THR A 157 18.88 31.96 -0.16
N ASN A 158 18.87 33.30 -0.26
CA ASN A 158 19.20 34.03 -1.49
C ASN A 158 20.52 34.81 -1.30
N LYS A 159 21.65 34.09 -1.39
CA LYS A 159 23.00 34.59 -1.10
C LYS A 159 23.42 35.73 -2.05
N PRO A 160 24.23 36.71 -1.60
CA PRO A 160 24.78 37.75 -2.48
C PRO A 160 25.54 37.17 -3.69
N GLN A 161 25.50 37.86 -4.83
CA GLN A 161 26.12 37.39 -6.08
C GLN A 161 26.92 38.49 -6.78
N LEU A 162 28.13 38.15 -7.25
CA LEU A 162 28.90 38.94 -8.21
C LEU A 162 28.89 38.23 -9.56
N VAL A 163 28.28 38.86 -10.57
CA VAL A 163 28.09 38.29 -11.91
C VAL A 163 29.07 38.98 -12.88
N VAL A 164 29.93 38.21 -13.54
CA VAL A 164 31.02 38.69 -14.42
C VAL A 164 30.90 38.06 -15.81
N GLY A 165 30.84 38.87 -16.88
CA GLY A 165 30.88 38.43 -18.28
C GLY A 165 32.24 38.66 -18.93
N TRP A 166 32.71 37.80 -19.85
CA TRP A 166 34.04 37.88 -20.51
C TRP A 166 34.12 37.11 -21.85
N THR A 167 35.26 37.13 -22.58
CA THR A 167 35.42 36.51 -23.94
C THR A 167 36.55 35.46 -24.05
N VAL A 168 36.44 34.42 -24.90
CA VAL A 168 37.46 33.33 -25.10
C VAL A 168 38.04 33.25 -26.53
N ALA A 169 39.31 32.83 -26.71
CA ALA A 169 40.01 32.56 -28.00
C ALA A 169 40.67 31.14 -28.05
N SER A 170 40.79 30.50 -29.22
CA SER A 170 41.07 29.04 -29.40
C SER A 170 42.42 28.63 -30.05
N CYS A 171 43.06 27.51 -29.62
CA CYS A 171 44.20 26.77 -30.23
C CYS A 171 43.85 25.32 -30.69
N THR A 172 44.78 24.59 -31.33
CA THR A 172 44.57 23.23 -31.92
C THR A 172 45.13 22.10 -31.05
N GLU A 173 44.34 21.06 -30.83
CA GLU A 173 44.57 19.96 -29.88
C GLU A 173 45.88 19.17 -30.08
N GLY A 174 46.62 18.95 -29.00
CA GLY A 174 47.81 18.09 -28.92
C GLY A 174 49.12 18.71 -29.40
N ALA A 175 49.11 19.96 -29.88
CA ALA A 175 50.32 20.65 -30.30
C ALA A 175 51.11 21.21 -29.10
N ALA A 176 52.44 21.17 -29.19
CA ALA A 176 53.31 21.90 -28.27
C ALA A 176 52.97 23.39 -28.34
N CYS A 177 52.80 24.01 -27.17
CA CYS A 177 52.45 25.41 -27.04
C CYS A 177 53.25 25.99 -25.86
N ASN A 178 53.13 27.29 -25.59
CA ASN A 178 53.80 27.93 -24.45
C ASN A 178 52.77 28.78 -23.71
N ASP A 179 52.60 28.53 -22.42
CA ASP A 179 51.60 29.21 -21.58
C ASP A 179 52.10 30.54 -20.99
N GLY A 180 53.37 30.89 -21.22
CA GLY A 180 54.02 32.12 -20.80
C GLY A 180 54.55 32.13 -19.37
N ASN A 181 54.53 31.01 -18.63
CA ASN A 181 54.94 30.95 -17.23
C ASN A 181 56.35 30.32 -17.07
N ALA A 182 57.30 31.08 -16.49
CA ALA A 182 58.67 30.61 -16.30
C ALA A 182 58.84 29.55 -15.19
N CYS A 183 57.79 29.31 -14.39
CA CYS A 183 57.78 28.27 -13.36
C CYS A 183 57.19 26.93 -13.86
N THR A 184 56.77 26.80 -15.12
CA THR A 184 56.28 25.57 -15.76
C THR A 184 57.16 25.19 -16.95
N THR A 185 57.28 23.89 -17.24
CA THR A 185 58.04 23.42 -18.42
C THR A 185 57.28 22.33 -19.19
N GLY A 186 57.28 22.41 -20.53
CA GLY A 186 56.74 21.36 -21.41
C GLY A 186 55.24 21.43 -21.72
N ASP A 187 54.72 22.62 -22.07
CA ASP A 187 53.28 22.88 -22.20
C ASP A 187 52.65 22.31 -23.48
N VAL A 188 51.38 21.88 -23.40
CA VAL A 188 50.64 21.23 -24.49
C VAL A 188 49.21 21.76 -24.63
N CYS A 189 48.73 21.90 -25.87
CA CYS A 189 47.37 22.39 -26.13
C CYS A 189 46.36 21.25 -25.87
N LEU A 190 45.46 21.46 -24.90
CA LEU A 190 44.40 20.54 -24.50
C LEU A 190 43.06 21.29 -24.51
N SER A 191 42.05 20.69 -25.12
CA SER A 191 40.74 21.24 -25.47
C SER A 191 40.79 22.66 -26.04
N GLY A 192 41.78 22.91 -26.91
CA GLY A 192 41.99 24.21 -27.54
C GLY A 192 42.50 25.33 -26.64
N ALA A 193 43.08 25.02 -25.48
CA ALA A 193 43.83 25.96 -24.63
C ALA A 193 45.24 25.42 -24.34
N CYS A 194 46.24 26.31 -24.27
CA CYS A 194 47.61 25.90 -23.92
C CYS A 194 47.72 25.69 -22.40
N VAL A 195 48.06 24.48 -21.96
CA VAL A 195 48.09 24.12 -20.53
C VAL A 195 49.53 23.87 -20.09
N GLY A 196 49.93 24.55 -19.01
CA GLY A 196 51.27 24.48 -18.42
C GLY A 196 51.67 23.09 -17.96
N GLY A 197 52.90 22.67 -18.28
CA GLY A 197 53.51 21.43 -17.80
C GLY A 197 53.97 21.48 -16.33
N PRO A 198 54.71 20.48 -15.85
CA PRO A 198 55.13 20.37 -14.44
C PRO A 198 55.88 21.59 -13.89
N ALA A 199 55.65 21.89 -12.60
CA ALA A 199 56.22 23.04 -11.90
C ALA A 199 57.72 22.87 -11.55
N THR A 200 58.49 23.96 -11.67
CA THR A 200 59.92 24.03 -11.32
C THR A 200 60.10 24.23 -9.81
N THR A 201 60.92 23.41 -9.15
CA THR A 201 61.11 23.42 -7.68
C THR A 201 62.15 24.44 -7.20
N CYS A 202 61.76 25.29 -6.25
CA CYS A 202 62.59 26.29 -5.57
C CYS A 202 62.64 26.00 -4.06
N ASN A 203 63.71 25.38 -3.56
CA ASN A 203 63.91 25.08 -2.14
C ASN A 203 65.40 25.14 -1.78
N ASP A 204 65.77 25.94 -0.77
CA ASP A 204 67.15 26.12 -0.30
C ASP A 204 67.52 25.22 0.90
N GLY A 205 66.53 24.53 1.48
CA GLY A 205 66.70 23.51 2.51
C GLY A 205 66.81 24.05 3.94
N ASN A 206 66.49 25.33 4.21
CA ASN A 206 66.53 25.89 5.56
C ASN A 206 65.12 26.15 6.15
N ALA A 207 64.76 25.48 7.25
CA ALA A 207 63.45 25.65 7.90
C ALA A 207 63.23 27.04 8.55
N CYS A 208 64.29 27.84 8.65
CA CYS A 208 64.22 29.24 9.08
C CYS A 208 64.21 30.23 7.90
N THR A 209 64.05 29.77 6.66
CA THR A 209 63.80 30.59 5.46
C THR A 209 62.45 30.23 4.82
N THR A 210 61.99 31.05 3.88
CA THR A 210 60.75 30.87 3.12
C THR A 210 61.06 31.01 1.64
N ASP A 211 60.73 29.95 0.89
CA ASP A 211 61.19 29.74 -0.48
C ASP A 211 60.04 29.78 -1.49
N THR A 212 60.15 30.59 -2.54
CA THR A 212 59.04 30.83 -3.50
C THR A 212 59.52 30.96 -4.96
N CYS A 213 58.73 30.46 -5.95
CA CYS A 213 58.98 30.67 -7.39
C CYS A 213 58.12 31.82 -7.92
N ASN A 214 58.75 32.83 -8.52
CA ASN A 214 58.04 33.92 -9.18
C ASN A 214 57.80 33.58 -10.67
N PRO A 215 56.55 33.53 -11.16
CA PRO A 215 56.19 33.16 -12.54
C PRO A 215 56.85 33.99 -13.66
N ALA A 216 57.36 35.19 -13.34
CA ALA A 216 58.06 36.06 -14.30
C ALA A 216 59.60 36.00 -14.20
N SER A 217 60.18 35.53 -13.09
CA SER A 217 61.63 35.65 -12.82
C SER A 217 62.32 34.43 -12.19
N GLY A 218 61.61 33.39 -11.76
CA GLY A 218 62.17 32.21 -11.09
C GLY A 218 62.29 32.33 -9.56
N CYS A 219 63.11 31.47 -8.93
CA CYS A 219 63.18 31.22 -7.48
C CYS A 219 63.72 32.37 -6.59
N VAL A 220 63.17 32.54 -5.36
CA VAL A 220 63.56 33.55 -4.33
C VAL A 220 63.42 32.99 -2.89
N PHE A 221 64.33 33.34 -1.95
CA PHE A 221 64.43 32.77 -0.57
C PHE A 221 64.66 33.83 0.54
N ALA A 222 63.86 33.88 1.65
CA ALA A 222 63.94 34.92 2.72
C ALA A 222 63.73 34.41 4.19
N ASN A 223 64.41 34.98 5.20
CA ASN A 223 64.42 34.51 6.61
C ASN A 223 63.09 34.67 7.40
N SER A 224 62.78 33.74 8.33
CA SER A 224 61.54 33.63 9.13
C SER A 224 61.77 33.52 10.65
N THR A 225 60.75 33.90 11.45
CA THR A 225 60.74 33.85 12.93
C THR A 225 59.74 32.84 13.51
N ALA A 226 59.20 31.93 12.71
CA ALA A 226 58.29 30.88 13.20
C ALA A 226 59.04 29.86 14.08
N GLY A 227 58.38 29.34 15.12
CA GLY A 227 58.93 28.30 16.00
C GLY A 227 59.36 27.06 15.23
N CYS A 228 60.31 26.32 15.79
CA CYS A 228 60.87 25.11 15.20
C CYS A 228 60.62 23.92 16.11
N ASN A 229 60.91 22.74 15.61
CA ASN A 229 60.86 21.52 16.39
C ASN A 229 62.19 20.80 16.19
N LEU A 230 63.06 20.83 17.21
CA LEU A 230 64.43 20.30 17.09
C LEU A 230 64.44 18.77 17.16
N ASP A 231 63.50 18.17 17.89
CA ASP A 231 63.49 16.73 18.20
C ASP A 231 62.30 15.95 17.60
N GLY A 232 61.38 16.63 16.94
CA GLY A 232 60.23 16.03 16.26
C GLY A 232 59.08 15.64 17.19
N ASN A 233 59.09 16.04 18.47
CA ASN A 233 58.05 15.67 19.44
C ASN A 233 57.15 16.86 19.77
N ALA A 234 55.85 16.77 19.43
CA ALA A 234 54.89 17.85 19.65
C ALA A 234 54.39 17.94 21.09
N CYS A 235 54.81 17.02 21.96
CA CYS A 235 54.57 17.13 23.39
C CYS A 235 55.60 17.99 24.12
N THR A 236 56.59 18.55 23.39
CA THR A 236 57.65 19.48 23.84
C THR A 236 57.71 20.71 22.92
N ALA A 237 58.03 21.91 23.43
CA ALA A 237 57.92 23.17 22.67
C ALA A 237 59.26 23.90 22.46
N ASP A 238 59.79 23.88 21.23
CA ASP A 238 61.13 24.40 20.83
C ASP A 238 61.04 25.74 20.04
N VAL A 239 62.12 26.55 19.97
CA VAL A 239 62.05 27.96 19.45
C VAL A 239 63.22 28.39 18.54
N CYS A 240 62.91 29.20 17.50
CA CYS A 240 63.84 29.77 16.49
C CYS A 240 64.39 31.14 16.88
N ALA A 241 65.70 31.36 16.72
CA ALA A 241 66.34 32.68 16.82
C ALA A 241 67.45 32.86 15.78
N SER A 242 67.41 33.97 15.03
CA SER A 242 68.45 34.38 14.04
C SER A 242 68.84 33.31 13.00
N GLY A 243 67.90 32.45 12.61
CA GLY A 243 68.14 31.38 11.63
C GLY A 243 68.54 30.02 12.22
N SER A 244 68.37 29.75 13.52
CA SER A 244 68.62 28.43 14.16
C SER A 244 67.72 28.13 15.39
N CYS A 245 67.52 26.85 15.74
CA CYS A 245 66.47 26.32 16.66
C CYS A 245 66.99 25.75 18.02
N SER A 246 66.20 25.72 19.13
CA SER A 246 66.57 25.14 20.47
C SER A 246 65.40 24.57 21.34
N PRO A 247 65.57 23.56 22.25
CA PRO A 247 64.44 22.76 22.82
C PRO A 247 63.82 23.05 24.24
N GLY A 248 62.53 22.68 24.49
CA GLY A 248 61.69 22.99 25.70
C GLY A 248 60.82 21.86 26.38
N PRO A 249 60.00 22.14 27.44
CA PRO A 249 59.41 21.13 28.38
C PRO A 249 58.08 20.44 27.99
N ALA A 250 57.70 19.34 28.69
CA ALA A 250 56.61 18.38 28.33
C ALA A 250 55.18 18.64 28.92
N LEU A 251 54.11 18.25 28.19
CA LEU A 251 52.68 18.69 28.34
C LEU A 251 51.70 17.65 28.98
N VAL A 252 50.74 18.07 29.85
CA VAL A 252 49.69 17.24 30.52
C VAL A 252 48.29 17.53 29.96
N CYS A 253 47.48 16.48 29.70
CA CYS A 253 46.24 16.58 28.93
C CYS A 253 45.03 15.97 29.67
N ASN A 254 44.22 16.79 30.35
CA ASN A 254 42.84 16.47 30.77
C ASN A 254 42.00 17.75 30.70
N ASP A 255 40.81 17.71 30.11
CA ASP A 255 39.96 18.89 29.87
C ASP A 255 38.70 18.95 30.77
N GLY A 256 38.50 17.95 31.63
CA GLY A 256 37.45 17.90 32.66
C GLY A 256 36.03 17.70 32.11
N ASN A 257 35.90 17.28 30.86
CA ASN A 257 34.62 17.16 30.18
C ASN A 257 34.21 15.69 30.04
N ALA A 258 33.04 15.33 30.57
CA ALA A 258 32.53 13.96 30.54
C ALA A 258 32.31 13.42 29.11
N CYS A 259 32.27 14.33 28.13
CA CYS A 259 32.07 14.04 26.72
C CYS A 259 33.37 13.88 25.92
N THR A 260 34.54 13.80 26.57
CA THR A 260 35.85 13.63 25.92
C THR A 260 36.71 12.59 26.63
N ASP A 261 37.48 11.85 25.84
CA ASP A 261 38.51 10.92 26.29
C ASP A 261 39.90 11.56 26.07
N ASP A 262 40.62 11.82 27.15
CA ASP A 262 41.79 12.71 27.13
C ASP A 262 43.12 11.95 27.12
N THR A 263 43.94 12.14 26.08
CA THR A 263 45.27 11.49 25.93
C THR A 263 46.31 12.41 25.30
N CYS A 264 47.61 12.12 25.49
CA CYS A 264 48.71 12.93 24.94
C CYS A 264 49.47 12.13 23.86
N ASN A 265 49.52 12.65 22.63
CA ASN A 265 50.14 11.99 21.47
C ASN A 265 51.45 12.68 21.07
N SER A 266 52.58 11.96 21.06
CA SER A 266 53.92 12.52 20.81
C SER A 266 54.14 13.19 19.43
N ALA A 267 53.27 12.97 18.44
CA ALA A 267 53.33 13.65 17.15
C ALA A 267 52.42 14.90 17.08
N SER A 268 51.39 14.98 17.92
CA SER A 268 50.36 16.02 17.82
C SER A 268 50.01 16.77 19.13
N GLY A 269 50.62 16.42 20.27
CA GLY A 269 50.34 17.02 21.58
C GLY A 269 49.09 16.45 22.27
N CYS A 270 48.43 17.23 23.12
CA CYS A 270 47.18 16.84 23.79
C CYS A 270 46.04 16.59 22.80
N VAL A 271 45.39 15.44 22.93
CA VAL A 271 44.25 15.02 22.13
C VAL A 271 43.10 14.66 23.06
N TYR A 272 42.02 15.42 22.95
CA TYR A 272 40.77 15.22 23.69
C TYR A 272 39.75 14.73 22.68
N VAL A 273 39.50 13.42 22.66
CA VAL A 273 38.67 12.81 21.62
C VAL A 273 37.22 12.81 22.10
N PRO A 274 36.30 13.48 21.38
CA PRO A 274 34.88 13.42 21.68
C PRO A 274 34.37 11.99 21.83
N ASN A 275 33.75 11.70 22.96
CA ASN A 275 33.03 10.44 23.18
C ASN A 275 31.52 10.67 23.02
N THR A 276 30.77 9.57 23.02
CA THR A 276 29.30 9.55 22.87
C THR A 276 28.60 9.06 24.12
N ALA A 277 29.24 9.20 25.29
CA ALA A 277 28.68 8.71 26.53
C ALA A 277 27.39 9.47 26.91
N PRO A 278 26.47 8.85 27.69
CA PRO A 278 25.31 9.56 28.20
C PRO A 278 25.75 10.69 29.12
N CYS A 279 25.08 11.83 29.01
CA CYS A 279 25.31 13.00 29.84
C CYS A 279 23.94 13.64 30.15
N THR A 280 23.87 14.63 31.03
CA THR A 280 22.60 15.33 31.32
C THR A 280 22.79 16.83 31.24
N ALA A 281 22.08 17.48 30.31
CA ALA A 281 22.21 18.91 30.03
C ALA A 281 21.09 19.74 30.70
N ASP A 282 19.88 19.19 30.87
CA ASP A 282 18.73 19.97 31.38
C ASP A 282 17.94 19.34 32.55
N SER A 283 18.34 18.16 33.03
CA SER A 283 17.65 17.42 34.10
C SER A 283 16.17 17.10 33.81
N ASN A 284 15.73 17.17 32.56
CA ASN A 284 14.37 16.84 32.14
C ASN A 284 14.30 15.34 31.77
N PRO A 285 13.49 14.54 32.47
CA PRO A 285 13.42 13.11 32.19
C PRO A 285 12.67 12.76 30.88
N CYS A 286 12.22 13.74 30.08
CA CYS A 286 11.58 13.56 28.77
C CYS A 286 12.52 13.78 27.57
N THR A 287 13.73 14.29 27.80
CA THR A 287 14.79 14.48 26.80
C THR A 287 15.84 13.38 26.97
N VAL A 288 16.45 12.95 25.86
CA VAL A 288 17.55 11.96 25.88
C VAL A 288 18.84 12.67 25.51
N ASP A 289 19.60 13.07 26.52
CA ASP A 289 20.81 13.87 26.36
C ASP A 289 22.03 12.97 26.15
N ALA A 290 22.89 13.34 25.20
CA ALA A 290 24.10 12.57 24.89
C ALA A 290 25.25 13.47 24.48
N CYS A 291 26.47 12.98 24.72
CA CYS A 291 27.68 13.63 24.26
C CYS A 291 27.77 13.56 22.74
N SER A 292 27.91 14.72 22.10
CA SER A 292 28.18 14.80 20.67
C SER A 292 29.15 15.93 20.40
N GLY A 293 30.23 15.63 19.67
CA GLY A 293 31.29 16.59 19.38
C GLY A 293 32.01 17.14 20.62
N GLY A 294 32.01 16.39 21.73
CA GLY A 294 32.67 16.80 22.96
C GLY A 294 31.82 17.75 23.80
N ALA A 295 30.50 17.85 23.60
CA ALA A 295 29.62 18.62 24.46
C ALA A 295 28.33 17.86 24.73
N CYS A 296 27.78 18.03 25.94
CA CYS A 296 26.49 17.44 26.29
C CYS A 296 25.36 18.24 25.64
N GLN A 297 24.60 17.62 24.74
CA GLN A 297 23.52 18.28 24.01
C GLN A 297 22.17 17.77 24.51
N ILE A 298 21.20 18.70 24.62
CA ILE A 298 19.81 18.35 24.96
C ILE A 298 19.19 17.62 23.78
N GLY A 299 18.71 16.40 24.02
CA GLY A 299 18.04 15.61 22.99
C GLY A 299 16.63 16.12 22.68
N PRO A 300 16.04 15.77 21.52
CA PRO A 300 14.64 16.04 21.24
C PRO A 300 13.73 15.44 22.33
N ASN A 301 12.52 16.00 22.48
CA ASN A 301 11.46 15.46 23.34
C ASN A 301 10.88 14.18 22.72
N SER A 302 11.73 13.17 22.57
CA SER A 302 11.50 11.95 21.80
C SER A 302 11.51 10.72 22.68
N LYS A 303 11.66 10.86 23.99
CA LYS A 303 11.65 9.71 24.91
C LYS A 303 10.33 8.93 24.82
N CYS A 304 9.22 9.63 24.60
CA CYS A 304 7.91 9.03 24.47
C CYS A 304 7.39 9.04 23.04
N ASN A 305 8.25 9.20 22.03
CA ASN A 305 7.84 9.05 20.64
C ASN A 305 7.90 7.57 20.28
N ASP A 306 6.76 6.94 19.97
CA ASP A 306 6.71 5.51 19.63
C ASP A 306 6.94 5.23 18.13
N GLY A 307 7.10 6.29 17.32
CA GLY A 307 7.31 6.19 15.88
C GLY A 307 6.04 5.94 15.08
N ASN A 308 4.86 5.86 15.73
CA ASN A 308 3.59 5.63 15.07
C ASN A 308 2.89 6.97 14.75
N PRO A 309 2.68 7.32 13.46
CA PRO A 309 2.01 8.57 13.09
C PRO A 309 0.52 8.63 13.48
N CYS A 310 -0.07 7.50 13.91
CA CYS A 310 -1.47 7.37 14.29
C CYS A 310 -1.71 7.44 15.82
N THR A 311 -0.67 7.73 16.61
CA THR A 311 -0.77 7.99 18.06
C THR A 311 -0.37 9.43 18.38
N THR A 312 -1.02 10.01 19.39
CA THR A 312 -0.55 11.23 20.03
C THR A 312 0.30 10.87 21.24
N ASP A 313 1.57 11.26 21.17
CA ASP A 313 2.61 10.90 22.12
C ASP A 313 2.83 12.01 23.15
N THR A 314 2.62 11.69 24.42
CA THR A 314 2.74 12.66 25.51
C THR A 314 3.69 12.16 26.60
N CYS A 315 4.70 12.98 26.93
CA CYS A 315 5.63 12.74 28.03
C CYS A 315 5.33 13.64 29.22
N ASN A 316 5.22 13.05 30.42
CA ASN A 316 5.10 13.82 31.66
C ASN A 316 6.46 14.42 32.05
N SER A 317 6.59 15.75 31.96
CA SER A 317 7.84 16.48 32.19
C SER A 317 8.43 16.36 33.60
N ASN A 318 7.68 15.84 34.58
CA ASN A 318 8.16 15.68 35.96
C ASN A 318 8.54 14.23 36.30
N SER A 319 7.88 13.24 35.69
CA SER A 319 8.14 11.81 35.97
C SER A 319 8.81 11.06 34.82
N GLY A 320 8.82 11.63 33.61
CA GLY A 320 9.30 10.99 32.39
C GLY A 320 8.44 9.80 31.94
N ALA A 321 7.20 9.67 32.43
CA ALA A 321 6.25 8.64 32.06
C ALA A 321 5.55 8.97 30.73
N CYS A 322 5.37 7.96 29.87
CA CYS A 322 4.80 8.09 28.53
C CYS A 322 3.33 7.67 28.48
N THR A 323 2.52 8.43 27.75
CA THR A 323 1.15 8.08 27.39
C THR A 323 0.96 8.22 25.87
N PHE A 324 0.52 7.13 25.24
CA PHE A 324 0.29 7.01 23.80
C PHE A 324 -1.22 6.86 23.59
N THR A 325 -1.86 7.82 22.93
CA THR A 325 -3.32 7.79 22.71
C THR A 325 -3.61 7.67 21.21
N ALA A 326 -4.34 6.64 20.79
CA ALA A 326 -4.72 6.45 19.39
C ALA A 326 -5.52 7.66 18.87
N ASP A 327 -5.07 8.26 17.77
CA ASP A 327 -5.73 9.40 17.14
C ASP A 327 -6.68 8.91 16.05
N ALA A 328 -7.97 8.89 16.36
CA ALA A 328 -8.99 8.45 15.41
C ALA A 328 -9.25 9.45 14.25
N ASN A 329 -8.58 10.61 14.19
CA ASN A 329 -8.62 11.50 13.04
C ASN A 329 -7.47 12.52 13.05
N CYS A 330 -6.39 12.22 12.31
CA CYS A 330 -5.34 13.17 11.93
C CYS A 330 -5.92 14.59 11.66
N GLY A 331 -5.56 15.57 12.49
CA GLY A 331 -6.21 16.88 12.56
C GLY A 331 -6.33 17.65 11.24
N ALA A 332 -7.49 18.28 11.02
CA ALA A 332 -7.77 19.11 9.84
C ALA A 332 -7.25 20.54 10.02
N GLU A 333 -6.59 21.10 8.99
CA GLU A 333 -6.18 22.50 8.92
C GLU A 333 -7.15 23.30 8.04
N THR A 334 -7.73 24.37 8.58
CA THR A 334 -8.74 25.19 7.88
C THR A 334 -8.13 25.99 6.72
N VAL A 335 -8.66 25.80 5.51
CA VAL A 335 -8.30 26.48 4.25
C VAL A 335 -9.19 27.70 4.00
N LEU A 336 -10.50 27.55 4.24
CA LEU A 336 -11.48 28.63 4.26
C LEU A 336 -12.31 28.45 5.52
N PRO A 337 -12.29 29.37 6.49
CA PRO A 337 -13.09 29.22 7.70
C PRO A 337 -14.56 29.51 7.43
N PHE A 338 -15.44 29.00 8.29
CA PHE A 338 -16.78 29.56 8.43
C PHE A 338 -16.72 31.09 8.63
N GLY A 339 -17.72 31.79 8.12
CA GLY A 339 -17.76 33.25 8.15
C GLY A 339 -16.88 33.94 7.11
N ALA A 340 -16.25 33.19 6.19
CA ALA A 340 -15.50 33.77 5.08
C ALA A 340 -16.40 34.68 4.21
N SER A 341 -15.80 35.69 3.56
CA SER A 341 -16.53 36.53 2.61
C SER A 341 -16.70 35.87 1.25
N TRP A 342 -17.92 35.85 0.72
CA TRP A 342 -18.31 35.26 -0.55
C TRP A 342 -18.76 36.31 -1.54
N LYS A 343 -18.48 36.08 -2.83
CA LYS A 343 -19.18 36.74 -3.93
C LYS A 343 -20.52 36.05 -4.13
N TYR A 344 -21.58 36.81 -4.33
CA TYR A 344 -22.92 36.24 -4.51
C TYR A 344 -23.71 36.97 -5.60
N LEU A 345 -24.58 36.20 -6.26
CA LEU A 345 -25.53 36.69 -7.25
C LEU A 345 -26.93 36.18 -6.89
N VAL A 346 -27.84 37.13 -6.66
CA VAL A 346 -29.27 36.88 -6.53
C VAL A 346 -29.90 37.17 -7.90
N SER A 347 -30.48 36.15 -8.53
CA SER A 347 -31.01 36.23 -9.90
C SER A 347 -32.22 35.32 -10.06
N ASN A 348 -33.16 35.70 -10.93
CA ASN A 348 -34.27 34.85 -11.36
C ASN A 348 -34.01 34.17 -12.72
N ALA A 349 -32.75 34.16 -13.16
CA ALA A 349 -32.29 33.53 -14.39
C ALA A 349 -31.08 32.62 -14.09
N ALA A 350 -30.74 31.74 -15.04
CA ALA A 350 -29.56 30.90 -14.97
C ALA A 350 -28.29 31.71 -14.68
N GLY A 351 -27.36 31.09 -13.97
CA GLY A 351 -26.02 31.65 -13.77
C GLY A 351 -25.37 31.95 -15.14
N PRO A 352 -24.59 33.05 -15.27
CA PRO A 352 -23.87 33.36 -16.50
C PRO A 352 -23.04 32.17 -16.99
N SER A 353 -22.88 32.02 -18.31
CA SER A 353 -22.11 30.88 -18.85
C SER A 353 -20.68 30.85 -18.27
N GLY A 354 -20.26 29.67 -17.78
CA GLY A 354 -18.95 29.47 -17.17
C GLY A 354 -18.78 30.08 -15.78
N TRP A 355 -19.84 30.55 -15.11
CA TRP A 355 -19.75 31.22 -13.82
C TRP A 355 -19.07 30.40 -12.71
N ALA A 356 -19.07 29.06 -12.79
CA ALA A 356 -18.41 28.20 -11.80
C ALA A 356 -16.89 28.05 -12.03
N ALA A 357 -16.37 28.44 -13.21
CA ALA A 357 -14.96 28.29 -13.56
C ALA A 357 -14.08 29.40 -12.96
N SER A 358 -12.81 29.08 -12.71
CA SER A 358 -11.82 30.02 -12.13
C SER A 358 -11.52 31.23 -13.01
N THR A 359 -11.74 31.11 -14.32
CA THR A 359 -11.50 32.18 -15.30
C THR A 359 -12.63 33.20 -15.41
N PHE A 360 -13.80 32.95 -14.81
CA PHE A 360 -14.92 33.86 -14.92
C PHE A 360 -14.71 35.14 -14.09
N ASN A 361 -14.99 36.29 -14.71
CA ASN A 361 -14.94 37.60 -14.07
C ASN A 361 -16.22 37.91 -13.30
N ASP A 362 -16.16 37.83 -11.97
CA ASP A 362 -17.25 38.11 -11.02
C ASP A 362 -17.22 39.55 -10.47
N GLY A 363 -16.53 40.48 -11.15
CA GLY A 363 -16.39 41.87 -10.70
C GLY A 363 -17.71 42.63 -10.51
N THR A 364 -18.80 42.18 -11.14
CA THR A 364 -20.15 42.74 -11.01
C THR A 364 -20.97 42.09 -9.89
N TRP A 365 -20.49 41.03 -9.26
CA TRP A 365 -21.18 40.33 -8.19
C TRP A 365 -20.98 41.04 -6.85
N SER A 366 -22.05 41.09 -6.06
CA SER A 366 -22.02 41.59 -4.68
C SER A 366 -21.15 40.70 -3.80
N SER A 367 -20.64 41.23 -2.69
CA SER A 367 -19.82 40.47 -1.72
C SER A 367 -20.25 40.72 -0.28
N GLY A 368 -20.19 39.69 0.55
CA GLY A 368 -20.50 39.79 1.99
C GLY A 368 -19.91 38.63 2.78
N ALA A 369 -19.77 38.81 4.10
CA ALA A 369 -19.35 37.74 5.02
C ALA A 369 -20.49 36.73 5.24
N ALA A 370 -20.16 35.45 5.23
CA ALA A 370 -21.09 34.42 5.70
C ALA A 370 -21.27 34.51 7.23
N PRO A 371 -22.38 34.01 7.81
CA PRO A 371 -23.53 33.44 7.13
C PRO A 371 -24.30 34.46 6.28
N LEU A 372 -24.64 34.10 5.04
CA LEU A 372 -25.43 34.91 4.10
C LEU A 372 -26.85 34.37 4.01
N GLY A 373 -27.85 35.26 3.98
CA GLY A 373 -29.24 34.79 4.01
C GLY A 373 -30.33 35.85 4.12
N TYR A 374 -31.56 35.41 4.33
CA TYR A 374 -32.67 36.24 4.83
C TYR A 374 -33.58 35.40 5.74
N GLY A 375 -34.50 36.04 6.46
CA GLY A 375 -35.56 35.34 7.21
C GLY A 375 -35.11 34.66 8.52
N THR A 376 -33.81 34.52 8.77
CA THR A 376 -33.24 33.92 9.99
C THR A 376 -32.32 34.89 10.76
N THR A 377 -32.09 34.61 12.05
CA THR A 377 -31.24 35.42 12.95
C THR A 377 -29.79 34.94 12.93
N GLY A 378 -28.81 35.84 13.13
CA GLY A 378 -27.38 35.47 13.16
C GLY A 378 -26.66 35.56 11.81
N LEU A 379 -27.32 36.12 10.79
CA LEU A 379 -26.72 36.42 9.49
C LEU A 379 -25.69 37.54 9.59
N ALA A 380 -24.49 37.31 9.05
CA ALA A 380 -23.47 38.35 8.90
C ALA A 380 -23.76 39.26 7.69
N THR A 381 -24.36 38.70 6.63
CA THR A 381 -24.82 39.45 5.46
C THR A 381 -26.26 39.09 5.13
N THR A 382 -27.16 40.06 5.24
CA THR A 382 -28.53 39.90 4.71
C THR A 382 -28.53 40.07 3.20
N ILE A 383 -28.93 39.03 2.47
CA ILE A 383 -29.12 39.06 1.02
C ILE A 383 -30.62 39.07 0.69
N GLY A 384 -31.03 39.84 -0.31
CA GLY A 384 -32.43 39.89 -0.75
C GLY A 384 -32.82 38.73 -1.66
N TYR A 385 -34.02 38.80 -2.22
CA TYR A 385 -34.51 37.91 -3.27
C TYR A 385 -35.05 38.73 -4.45
N VAL A 386 -35.14 38.11 -5.63
CA VAL A 386 -35.81 38.69 -6.79
C VAL A 386 -37.24 38.15 -6.86
N GLY A 387 -38.22 39.04 -7.04
CA GLY A 387 -39.64 38.69 -7.12
C GLY A 387 -40.45 39.22 -5.93
N SER A 388 -41.48 38.49 -5.52
CA SER A 388 -42.35 38.85 -4.38
C SER A 388 -42.12 37.90 -3.20
N SER A 389 -42.63 38.23 -2.00
CA SER A 389 -42.51 37.36 -0.82
C SER A 389 -43.08 35.96 -1.03
N ASN A 390 -44.03 35.79 -1.97
CA ASN A 390 -44.65 34.51 -2.31
C ASN A 390 -44.06 33.86 -3.58
N SER A 391 -43.07 34.50 -4.22
CA SER A 391 -42.46 34.04 -5.46
C SER A 391 -41.05 34.63 -5.59
N LYS A 392 -40.13 34.07 -4.80
CA LYS A 392 -38.70 34.36 -4.76
C LYS A 392 -37.95 33.52 -5.81
N ASN A 393 -36.70 33.89 -6.11
CA ASN A 393 -35.81 33.08 -6.94
C ASN A 393 -35.52 31.72 -6.30
N THR A 394 -35.54 30.65 -7.09
CA THR A 394 -35.24 29.29 -6.62
C THR A 394 -33.76 29.12 -6.27
N THR A 395 -32.87 29.69 -7.09
CA THR A 395 -31.42 29.52 -6.92
C THR A 395 -30.73 30.82 -6.53
N THR A 396 -29.77 30.72 -5.61
CA THR A 396 -28.80 31.79 -5.30
C THR A 396 -27.39 31.26 -5.52
N PHE A 397 -26.53 32.07 -6.16
CA PHE A 397 -25.19 31.64 -6.57
C PHE A 397 -24.11 32.25 -5.68
N PHE A 398 -23.14 31.45 -5.26
CA PHE A 398 -22.02 31.86 -4.42
C PHE A 398 -20.67 31.45 -5.01
N ARG A 399 -19.64 32.27 -4.77
CA ARG A 399 -18.29 32.06 -5.28
C ARG A 399 -17.21 32.51 -4.31
N LYS A 400 -16.14 31.71 -4.22
CA LYS A 400 -14.95 32.00 -3.43
C LYS A 400 -13.68 31.48 -4.11
N LYS A 401 -12.66 32.34 -4.18
CA LYS A 401 -11.31 31.95 -4.58
C LYS A 401 -10.48 31.56 -3.37
N PHE A 402 -9.62 30.56 -3.53
CA PHE A 402 -8.65 30.13 -2.54
C PHE A 402 -7.33 29.72 -3.21
N LEU A 403 -6.22 29.79 -2.47
CA LEU A 403 -4.88 29.54 -2.99
C LEU A 403 -4.33 28.21 -2.48
N ILE A 404 -3.65 27.48 -3.37
CA ILE A 404 -2.93 26.25 -3.05
C ILE A 404 -1.46 26.45 -3.41
N SER A 405 -0.60 26.48 -2.40
CA SER A 405 0.84 26.66 -2.55
C SER A 405 1.57 25.39 -2.98
N LYS A 406 0.98 24.22 -2.72
CA LYS A 406 1.53 22.90 -3.05
C LYS A 406 0.40 21.87 -3.06
N VAL A 407 0.04 21.35 -4.24
CA VAL A 407 -1.10 20.42 -4.39
C VAL A 407 -0.89 19.13 -3.59
N SER A 408 0.36 18.67 -3.43
CA SER A 408 0.70 17.47 -2.65
C SER A 408 0.55 17.62 -1.13
N ASP A 409 0.19 18.82 -0.64
CA ASP A 409 -0.10 19.05 0.77
C ASP A 409 -1.61 18.88 1.09
N TYR A 410 -2.42 18.57 0.07
CA TYR A 410 -3.89 18.49 0.11
C TYR A 410 -4.34 17.11 -0.36
N ASN A 411 -4.36 16.18 0.59
CA ASN A 411 -4.55 14.76 0.29
C ASN A 411 -6.02 14.35 0.44
N GLN A 412 -6.69 15.02 1.37
CA GLN A 412 -8.14 15.15 1.41
C GLN A 412 -8.50 16.62 1.63
N LEU A 413 -9.47 17.11 0.87
CA LEU A 413 -10.05 18.44 1.03
C LEU A 413 -11.47 18.25 1.54
N ILE A 414 -11.72 18.58 2.80
CA ILE A 414 -13.02 18.43 3.46
C ILE A 414 -13.76 19.76 3.38
N LEU A 415 -15.00 19.72 2.90
CA LEU A 415 -15.90 20.85 2.84
C LEU A 415 -17.04 20.62 3.81
N THR A 416 -17.29 21.60 4.69
CA THR A 416 -18.44 21.62 5.58
C THR A 416 -19.34 22.79 5.18
N ILE A 417 -20.56 22.52 4.71
CA ILE A 417 -21.55 23.52 4.31
C ILE A 417 -22.70 23.57 5.31
N LYS A 418 -23.12 24.77 5.69
CA LYS A 418 -24.39 25.06 6.35
C LYS A 418 -25.33 25.64 5.31
N ARG A 419 -26.43 24.96 5.05
CA ARG A 419 -27.37 25.30 3.98
C ARG A 419 -28.80 25.22 4.48
N ASP A 420 -29.68 26.02 3.87
CA ASP A 420 -31.12 25.91 4.05
C ASP A 420 -31.65 24.69 3.31
N ASP A 421 -32.15 24.77 2.08
CA ASP A 421 -32.75 23.62 1.40
C ASP A 421 -31.76 22.67 0.68
N GLY A 422 -31.32 23.00 -0.54
CA GLY A 422 -30.44 22.14 -1.35
C GLY A 422 -29.22 22.89 -1.88
N ALA A 423 -28.14 22.17 -2.20
CA ALA A 423 -26.94 22.78 -2.76
C ALA A 423 -26.24 21.92 -3.80
N VAL A 424 -25.64 22.56 -4.80
CA VAL A 424 -24.69 21.98 -5.74
C VAL A 424 -23.37 22.72 -5.64
N VAL A 425 -22.28 22.01 -5.42
CA VAL A 425 -20.93 22.55 -5.25
C VAL A 425 -20.08 22.22 -6.45
N TYR A 426 -19.38 23.23 -6.96
CA TYR A 426 -18.47 23.14 -8.08
C TYR A 426 -17.04 23.52 -7.66
N LEU A 427 -16.07 22.75 -8.13
CA LEU A 427 -14.64 23.03 -7.99
C LEU A 427 -14.06 23.28 -9.39
N ASN A 428 -13.52 24.47 -9.60
CA ASN A 428 -12.91 24.90 -10.87
C ASN A 428 -13.82 24.72 -12.10
N GLY A 429 -15.14 24.81 -11.92
CA GLY A 429 -16.15 24.69 -12.98
C GLY A 429 -16.74 23.30 -13.16
N SER A 430 -16.19 22.28 -12.51
CA SER A 430 -16.72 20.92 -12.48
C SER A 430 -17.61 20.71 -11.25
N GLU A 431 -18.76 20.07 -11.43
CA GLU A 431 -19.60 19.69 -10.30
C GLU A 431 -18.84 18.67 -9.44
N ALA A 432 -18.65 19.01 -8.17
CA ALA A 432 -17.86 18.24 -7.23
C ALA A 432 -18.74 17.47 -6.23
N TYR A 433 -19.89 18.04 -5.87
CA TYR A 433 -20.84 17.41 -4.94
C TYR A 433 -22.22 18.08 -5.04
N ARG A 434 -23.28 17.37 -4.66
CA ARG A 434 -24.62 17.94 -4.43
C ARG A 434 -25.28 17.34 -3.20
N THR A 435 -26.10 18.11 -2.50
CA THR A 435 -26.86 17.70 -1.31
C THR A 435 -28.30 18.16 -1.42
N ASN A 436 -29.25 17.30 -1.05
CA ASN A 436 -30.70 17.53 -1.14
C ASN A 436 -31.17 18.02 -2.53
N MET A 437 -30.59 17.45 -3.59
CA MET A 437 -30.91 17.74 -5.00
C MET A 437 -31.23 16.44 -5.75
N PRO A 438 -32.18 16.44 -6.70
CA PRO A 438 -32.57 15.23 -7.44
C PRO A 438 -31.42 14.67 -8.29
N LEU A 439 -31.47 13.36 -8.57
CA LEU A 439 -30.60 12.71 -9.54
C LEU A 439 -30.86 13.24 -10.96
N GLY A 440 -29.81 13.39 -11.77
CA GLY A 440 -29.90 13.89 -13.15
C GLY A 440 -29.47 15.35 -13.33
N ALA A 441 -29.83 15.97 -14.45
CA ALA A 441 -29.42 17.32 -14.79
C ALA A 441 -30.09 18.38 -13.88
N VAL A 442 -29.30 19.26 -13.26
CA VAL A 442 -29.77 20.37 -12.43
C VAL A 442 -29.77 21.66 -13.23
N THR A 443 -30.83 22.45 -13.06
CA THR A 443 -31.01 23.78 -13.65
C THR A 443 -31.33 24.77 -12.54
N TYR A 444 -31.24 26.08 -12.81
CA TYR A 444 -31.59 27.14 -11.84
C TYR A 444 -33.07 27.15 -11.40
N THR A 445 -33.92 26.35 -12.04
CA THR A 445 -35.32 26.15 -11.65
C THR A 445 -35.57 24.82 -10.94
N THR A 446 -34.57 23.93 -10.89
CA THR A 446 -34.64 22.67 -10.17
C THR A 446 -34.73 22.97 -8.67
N LYS A 447 -35.69 22.35 -7.99
CA LYS A 447 -35.91 22.53 -6.56
C LYS A 447 -35.13 21.50 -5.76
N ALA A 448 -34.88 21.81 -4.49
CA ALA A 448 -34.43 20.82 -3.52
C ALA A 448 -35.47 19.70 -3.34
N VAL A 449 -35.03 18.51 -2.94
CA VAL A 449 -35.89 17.31 -2.84
C VAL A 449 -36.86 17.43 -1.66
N VAL A 450 -36.36 17.85 -0.50
CA VAL A 450 -37.15 18.08 0.71
C VAL A 450 -36.88 19.47 1.30
N ASP A 451 -37.82 19.97 2.09
CA ASP A 451 -37.68 21.19 2.90
C ASP A 451 -36.76 20.88 4.08
N ALA A 452 -35.73 21.70 4.28
CA ALA A 452 -34.82 21.50 5.39
C ALA A 452 -35.35 22.18 6.65
N THR A 453 -35.62 21.41 7.70
CA THR A 453 -36.04 21.99 8.97
C THR A 453 -34.86 22.65 9.69
N GLY A 454 -34.64 23.93 9.42
CA GLY A 454 -33.54 24.74 9.99
C GLY A 454 -32.19 24.55 9.27
N ASP A 455 -31.24 25.44 9.57
CA ASP A 455 -29.90 25.49 8.95
C ASP A 455 -29.15 24.15 9.09
N ASP A 456 -29.14 23.34 8.03
CA ASP A 456 -28.58 21.99 8.03
C ASP A 456 -27.08 22.01 7.73
N THR A 457 -26.29 21.28 8.51
CA THR A 457 -24.83 21.18 8.34
C THR A 457 -24.46 19.84 7.68
N ARG A 458 -23.65 19.91 6.62
CA ARG A 458 -23.18 18.74 5.86
C ARG A 458 -21.69 18.81 5.62
N THR A 459 -21.00 17.68 5.78
CA THR A 459 -19.55 17.56 5.58
C THR A 459 -19.27 16.52 4.50
N PHE A 460 -18.39 16.83 3.55
CA PHE A 460 -18.01 15.92 2.47
C PHE A 460 -16.60 16.19 1.93
N ALA A 461 -15.96 15.19 1.34
CA ALA A 461 -14.67 15.36 0.67
C ALA A 461 -14.83 15.87 -0.77
N LEU A 462 -14.01 16.84 -1.16
CA LEU A 462 -13.88 17.32 -2.53
C LEU A 462 -12.78 16.55 -3.31
N PRO A 463 -12.95 16.40 -4.64
CA PRO A 463 -11.97 15.74 -5.51
C PRO A 463 -10.68 16.55 -5.62
N VAL A 464 -9.61 16.10 -4.95
CA VAL A 464 -8.30 16.77 -4.93
C VAL A 464 -7.59 16.78 -6.29
N ASN A 465 -7.93 15.84 -7.19
CA ASN A 465 -7.39 15.79 -8.55
C ASN A 465 -7.88 16.95 -9.44
N GLN A 466 -8.91 17.69 -9.01
CA GLN A 466 -9.39 18.90 -9.70
C GLN A 466 -8.69 20.17 -9.19
N LEU A 467 -7.82 20.07 -8.18
CA LEU A 467 -7.08 21.21 -7.64
C LEU A 467 -5.97 21.65 -8.58
N LEU A 468 -5.84 22.96 -8.76
CA LEU A 468 -4.79 23.60 -9.53
C LEU A 468 -3.72 24.15 -8.57
N LEU A 469 -2.44 24.06 -8.95
CA LEU A 469 -1.40 24.80 -8.25
C LEU A 469 -1.67 26.31 -8.43
N GLY A 470 -1.76 27.05 -7.33
CA GLY A 470 -2.16 28.46 -7.35
C GLY A 470 -3.65 28.65 -7.06
N GLU A 471 -4.33 29.48 -7.85
CA GLU A 471 -5.70 29.90 -7.58
C GLU A 471 -6.74 28.86 -7.99
N ASN A 472 -7.65 28.56 -7.06
CA ASN A 472 -8.79 27.66 -7.25
C ASN A 472 -10.09 28.40 -6.98
N GLN A 473 -11.16 27.97 -7.65
CA GLN A 473 -12.50 28.55 -7.52
C GLN A 473 -13.45 27.50 -6.94
N LEU A 474 -14.02 27.81 -5.79
CA LEU A 474 -15.18 27.12 -5.23
C LEU A 474 -16.44 27.92 -5.59
N ALA A 475 -17.46 27.24 -6.10
CA ALA A 475 -18.72 27.84 -6.49
C ALA A 475 -19.90 26.99 -5.98
N VAL A 476 -21.01 27.61 -5.60
CA VAL A 476 -22.16 26.93 -5.01
C VAL A 476 -23.46 27.48 -5.60
N GLU A 477 -24.35 26.58 -6.03
CA GLU A 477 -25.76 26.88 -6.28
C GLU A 477 -26.56 26.43 -5.06
N LEU A 478 -27.26 27.36 -4.40
CA LEU A 478 -28.18 27.05 -3.32
C LEU A 478 -29.61 27.08 -3.86
N HIS A 479 -30.39 26.02 -3.67
CA HIS A 479 -31.72 25.82 -4.24
C HIS A 479 -32.79 25.70 -3.16
N GLN A 480 -33.82 26.54 -3.23
CA GLN A 480 -35.00 26.44 -2.36
C GLN A 480 -35.99 25.37 -2.85
N GLN A 481 -36.64 24.69 -1.92
CA GLN A 481 -37.73 23.74 -2.17
C GLN A 481 -39.02 24.47 -2.58
N ALA A 482 -39.28 25.64 -1.97
CA ALA A 482 -40.48 26.43 -2.20
C ALA A 482 -40.17 27.89 -2.58
N ALA A 483 -40.91 28.42 -3.57
CA ALA A 483 -40.75 29.81 -4.01
C ALA A 483 -41.24 30.84 -2.97
N ASN A 484 -41.97 30.40 -1.95
CA ASN A 484 -42.40 31.20 -0.81
C ASN A 484 -41.64 30.85 0.48
N SER A 485 -40.46 30.21 0.37
CA SER A 485 -39.61 29.90 1.53
C SER A 485 -39.40 31.16 2.40
N ALA A 486 -39.49 31.00 3.72
CA ALA A 486 -39.43 32.11 4.66
C ALA A 486 -38.01 32.68 4.78
N ASP A 487 -37.02 31.83 4.63
CA ASP A 487 -35.60 32.05 4.90
C ASP A 487 -34.69 31.55 3.78
N LEU A 488 -33.40 31.75 3.98
CA LEU A 488 -32.28 31.24 3.21
C LEU A 488 -31.04 31.38 4.10
N PHE A 489 -30.20 30.37 4.16
CA PHE A 489 -28.96 30.38 4.93
C PHE A 489 -27.82 29.69 4.17
N PHE A 490 -26.66 30.33 4.18
CA PHE A 490 -25.44 29.80 3.58
C PHE A 490 -24.20 30.19 4.39
N ASP A 491 -23.46 29.20 4.85
CA ASP A 491 -22.09 29.33 5.35
C ASP A 491 -21.28 28.10 4.95
N LEU A 492 -19.97 28.24 4.77
CA LEU A 492 -19.14 27.15 4.26
C LEU A 492 -17.71 27.27 4.77
N GLU A 493 -17.21 26.15 5.28
CA GLU A 493 -15.82 25.93 5.65
C GLU A 493 -15.17 24.91 4.70
N LEU A 494 -13.88 25.10 4.44
CA LEU A 494 -13.02 24.20 3.70
C LEU A 494 -11.79 23.93 4.56
N ALA A 495 -11.43 22.66 4.75
CA ALA A 495 -10.25 22.24 5.51
C ALA A 495 -9.46 21.18 4.76
N ARG A 496 -8.15 21.12 4.97
CA ARG A 496 -7.26 20.07 4.46
C ARG A 496 -6.97 19.07 5.58
N LYS A 497 -6.86 17.78 5.26
CA LYS A 497 -6.31 16.77 6.17
C LYS A 497 -4.84 16.50 5.80
N CYS A 498 -3.94 16.47 6.79
CA CYS A 498 -2.55 16.08 6.59
C CYS A 498 -2.43 14.54 6.50
N GLY A 499 -1.56 14.04 5.62
CA GLY A 499 -1.31 12.59 5.38
C GLY A 499 -1.51 12.21 3.91
N VAL A 500 -0.50 11.61 3.24
CA VAL A 500 -0.24 11.47 1.77
C VAL A 500 -1.48 11.15 0.90
N PRO A 501 -1.60 11.63 -0.37
CA PRO A 501 -2.76 11.33 -1.22
C PRO A 501 -2.87 9.83 -1.50
N ILE A 502 -4.02 9.27 -1.13
CA ILE A 502 -4.35 7.86 -1.31
C ILE A 502 -4.34 7.50 -2.80
N GLY A 503 -3.47 6.55 -3.20
CA GLY A 503 -3.28 6.07 -4.57
C GLY A 503 -2.04 6.62 -5.30
N SER A 504 -1.15 7.33 -4.61
CA SER A 504 0.18 7.62 -5.18
C SER A 504 1.12 6.43 -4.98
N SER A 505 2.08 6.24 -5.88
CA SER A 505 3.18 5.27 -5.73
C SER A 505 4.04 5.49 -4.47
N ALA A 506 3.77 6.55 -3.69
CA ALA A 506 4.37 6.78 -2.39
C ALA A 506 3.63 6.05 -1.25
N ASN A 507 2.31 5.79 -1.33
CA ASN A 507 1.60 4.97 -0.33
C ASN A 507 2.11 3.51 -0.37
N GLU A 508 2.42 2.99 -1.55
CA GLU A 508 3.04 1.67 -1.72
C GLU A 508 4.49 1.60 -1.22
N ALA A 509 5.10 2.69 -0.72
CA ALA A 509 6.44 2.67 -0.15
C ALA A 509 6.41 2.56 1.40
N PHE A 510 5.40 3.15 2.06
CA PHE A 510 5.32 3.23 3.53
C PHE A 510 4.79 1.92 4.17
N GLU A 511 3.75 1.31 3.61
CA GLU A 511 3.25 -0.02 4.04
C GLU A 511 4.17 -1.20 3.61
N THR A 512 5.37 -0.90 3.10
CA THR A 512 6.38 -1.91 2.72
C THR A 512 7.59 -1.93 3.63
N LEU A 513 7.56 -1.14 4.71
CA LEU A 513 8.61 -1.07 5.71
C LEU A 513 8.68 -2.34 6.56
N CYS A 514 7.60 -3.13 6.59
CA CYS A 514 7.54 -4.39 7.33
C CYS A 514 7.80 -4.19 8.82
N ASP A 515 7.41 -3.06 9.39
CA ASP A 515 7.75 -2.64 10.74
C ASP A 515 6.61 -2.86 11.74
N GLY A 516 5.49 -3.43 11.30
CA GLY A 516 4.33 -3.69 12.15
C GLY A 516 3.57 -2.42 12.52
N LEU A 517 3.76 -1.32 11.79
CA LEU A 517 3.08 -0.04 11.99
C LEU A 517 2.16 0.27 10.80
N ASP A 518 1.00 0.85 11.09
CA ASP A 518 0.12 1.47 10.09
C ASP A 518 0.72 2.84 9.75
N ASN A 519 1.60 2.86 8.75
CA ASN A 519 2.45 4.00 8.44
C ASN A 519 1.71 5.07 7.61
N ASP A 520 0.53 4.75 7.07
CA ASP A 520 -0.34 5.70 6.37
C ASP A 520 -1.71 5.94 7.03
N CYS A 521 -1.94 5.37 8.21
CA CYS A 521 -3.13 5.47 9.04
C CYS A 521 -4.43 5.09 8.32
N ASP A 522 -4.35 4.14 7.38
CA ASP A 522 -5.51 3.65 6.63
C ASP A 522 -6.24 2.50 7.36
N GLY A 523 -5.67 1.98 8.45
CA GLY A 523 -6.17 0.87 9.25
C GLY A 523 -5.61 -0.49 8.82
N ASN A 524 -4.63 -0.52 7.92
CA ASN A 524 -3.87 -1.70 7.55
C ASN A 524 -2.44 -1.61 8.09
N THR A 525 -1.78 -2.74 8.23
CA THR A 525 -0.37 -2.80 8.65
C THR A 525 0.35 -3.72 7.69
N ASP A 526 1.43 -3.22 7.10
CA ASP A 526 2.33 -3.97 6.20
C ASP A 526 1.61 -4.58 4.98
N LEU A 527 0.67 -3.82 4.39
CA LEU A 527 -0.16 -4.30 3.28
C LEU A 527 0.59 -4.25 1.93
N LEU A 528 1.22 -5.37 1.58
CA LEU A 528 1.96 -5.52 0.33
C LEU A 528 1.01 -5.78 -0.86
N MET A 529 0.36 -4.72 -1.36
CA MET A 529 -0.51 -4.80 -2.55
C MET A 529 0.27 -5.27 -3.79
N PRO A 530 -0.30 -6.06 -4.72
CA PRO A 530 0.42 -6.67 -5.83
C PRO A 530 0.70 -5.74 -7.04
N PHE A 531 0.50 -4.42 -6.95
CA PHE A 531 0.84 -3.51 -8.03
C PHE A 531 2.27 -3.00 -7.89
N GLY A 532 2.99 -2.89 -9.03
CA GLY A 532 4.17 -2.04 -9.29
C GLY A 532 5.35 -2.08 -8.31
N ALA A 533 5.15 -1.70 -7.06
CA ALA A 533 6.17 -1.53 -6.03
C ALA A 533 6.49 -2.79 -5.20
N ASN A 534 5.68 -3.85 -5.27
CA ASN A 534 5.89 -5.10 -4.52
C ASN A 534 6.30 -6.30 -5.38
N VAL A 535 6.40 -6.13 -6.70
CA VAL A 535 7.20 -7.04 -7.53
C VAL A 535 8.65 -6.69 -7.25
N CYS A 536 9.40 -7.63 -6.72
CA CYS A 536 10.81 -7.45 -6.39
C CYS A 536 11.67 -8.25 -7.37
N ALA A 537 12.83 -7.72 -7.74
CA ALA A 537 13.76 -8.47 -8.59
C ALA A 537 14.53 -9.48 -7.74
N THR A 538 14.48 -10.75 -8.14
CA THR A 538 15.18 -11.85 -7.44
C THR A 538 16.59 -12.07 -7.96
N GLY A 539 16.93 -11.44 -9.09
CA GLY A 539 18.16 -11.69 -9.85
C GLY A 539 18.15 -12.97 -10.69
N GLN A 540 17.04 -13.69 -10.73
CA GLN A 540 16.86 -14.89 -11.57
C GLN A 540 16.21 -14.53 -12.92
N SER A 541 16.19 -15.47 -13.87
CA SER A 541 15.50 -15.32 -15.15
C SER A 541 14.04 -15.81 -15.05
N GLY A 542 13.22 -15.52 -16.07
CA GLY A 542 11.91 -16.17 -16.22
C GLY A 542 10.85 -15.84 -15.18
N ALA A 543 10.00 -16.83 -14.87
CA ALA A 543 8.96 -16.75 -13.82
C ALA A 543 9.53 -16.34 -12.46
N CYS A 544 10.81 -16.63 -12.26
CA CYS A 544 11.47 -16.45 -10.99
C CYS A 544 12.18 -15.11 -10.91
N GLY A 545 12.34 -14.37 -12.01
CA GLY A 545 13.00 -13.06 -12.02
C GLY A 545 12.20 -11.96 -11.32
N ALA A 546 10.88 -12.11 -11.33
CA ALA A 546 9.94 -11.35 -10.52
C ALA A 546 9.58 -12.19 -9.28
N GLY A 547 9.89 -11.66 -8.10
CA GLY A 547 9.44 -12.19 -6.83
C GLY A 547 8.31 -11.35 -6.26
N VAL A 548 7.64 -11.88 -5.24
CA VAL A 548 6.65 -11.14 -4.46
C VAL A 548 7.34 -10.65 -3.20
N ALA A 549 7.32 -9.34 -2.95
CA ALA A 549 7.75 -8.81 -1.68
C ALA A 549 6.83 -9.34 -0.57
N ALA A 550 7.41 -9.83 0.52
CA ALA A 550 6.71 -10.22 1.74
C ALA A 550 7.40 -9.59 2.95
N CYS A 551 6.63 -9.28 4.00
CA CYS A 551 7.18 -8.91 5.28
C CYS A 551 7.52 -10.17 6.07
N ILE A 552 8.81 -10.33 6.40
CA ILE A 552 9.35 -11.49 7.11
C ILE A 552 10.19 -10.96 8.26
N ASP A 553 9.80 -11.32 9.49
CA ASP A 553 10.54 -11.00 10.73
C ASP A 553 10.90 -9.51 10.84
N GLY A 554 9.99 -8.62 10.45
CA GLY A 554 10.22 -7.17 10.52
C GLY A 554 10.95 -6.56 9.31
N ALA A 555 11.11 -7.32 8.22
CA ALA A 555 11.87 -6.87 7.04
C ALA A 555 11.22 -7.28 5.71
N LYS A 556 11.31 -6.40 4.72
CA LYS A 556 10.89 -6.70 3.33
C LYS A 556 11.84 -7.73 2.72
N ALA A 557 11.31 -8.91 2.43
CA ALA A 557 12.03 -9.98 1.76
C ALA A 557 11.44 -10.21 0.37
N CYS A 558 12.32 -10.36 -0.62
CA CYS A 558 11.89 -10.74 -1.97
C CYS A 558 11.74 -12.25 -2.06
N LEU A 559 10.51 -12.74 -2.16
CA LEU A 559 10.24 -14.15 -2.31
C LEU A 559 10.34 -14.53 -3.80
N THR A 560 11.40 -15.25 -4.18
CA THR A 560 11.52 -15.88 -5.51
C THR A 560 10.49 -16.97 -5.65
N SER A 561 10.03 -17.35 -6.85
CA SER A 561 9.30 -18.61 -7.08
C SER A 561 10.27 -19.81 -6.99
N PRO A 562 9.91 -20.99 -6.45
CA PRO A 562 10.83 -22.13 -6.44
C PRO A 562 10.95 -22.71 -7.85
N GLN A 563 12.15 -23.14 -8.24
CA GLN A 563 12.33 -23.74 -9.56
C GLN A 563 11.57 -25.06 -9.66
N VAL A 564 10.87 -25.25 -10.76
CA VAL A 564 10.03 -26.42 -11.01
C VAL A 564 10.18 -26.88 -12.45
N ALA A 565 9.67 -28.06 -12.78
CA ALA A 565 9.63 -28.50 -14.17
C ALA A 565 8.85 -27.50 -15.03
N GLU A 566 9.39 -27.25 -16.22
CA GLU A 566 8.79 -26.42 -17.26
C GLU A 566 7.39 -26.91 -17.65
N SER A 567 6.57 -25.97 -18.09
CA SER A 567 5.32 -26.22 -18.80
C SER A 567 5.26 -25.29 -20.01
N LYS A 568 4.51 -25.63 -21.06
CA LYS A 568 4.33 -24.73 -22.22
C LYS A 568 3.30 -23.66 -21.92
N ASN A 569 3.60 -22.80 -20.96
CA ASN A 569 2.73 -21.71 -20.55
C ASN A 569 3.25 -20.35 -21.06
N GLY A 570 4.41 -20.32 -21.74
CA GLY A 570 5.07 -19.10 -22.19
C GLY A 570 5.87 -18.42 -21.07
N VAL A 571 6.18 -19.16 -20.00
CA VAL A 571 6.88 -18.71 -18.81
C VAL A 571 8.05 -19.67 -18.54
N ASP A 572 9.22 -19.13 -18.22
CA ASP A 572 10.41 -19.90 -17.80
C ASP A 572 10.24 -20.29 -16.32
N ASP A 573 9.57 -21.42 -16.08
CA ASP A 573 9.15 -21.97 -14.78
C ASP A 573 10.33 -22.57 -13.98
N ASN A 574 11.37 -23.04 -14.68
CA ASN A 574 12.58 -23.60 -14.11
C ASN A 574 13.69 -22.55 -13.95
N CYS A 575 13.45 -21.32 -14.42
CA CYS A 575 14.31 -20.16 -14.32
C CYS A 575 15.76 -20.36 -14.77
N ASP A 576 15.95 -21.18 -15.80
CA ASP A 576 17.25 -21.38 -16.46
C ASP A 576 17.52 -20.36 -17.58
N GLY A 577 16.57 -19.45 -17.82
CA GLY A 577 16.66 -18.40 -18.83
C GLY A 577 16.09 -18.78 -20.18
N VAL A 578 15.49 -19.97 -20.32
CA VAL A 578 14.89 -20.46 -21.56
C VAL A 578 13.42 -20.80 -21.33
N VAL A 579 12.52 -20.00 -21.89
CA VAL A 579 11.07 -20.24 -21.83
C VAL A 579 10.69 -21.56 -22.51
N ASP A 580 9.87 -22.36 -21.82
CA ASP A 580 9.24 -23.60 -22.29
C ASP A 580 10.23 -24.71 -22.73
N ASN A 581 11.41 -24.83 -22.09
CA ASN A 581 12.42 -25.84 -22.44
C ASN A 581 12.19 -27.21 -21.77
N LEU A 582 11.06 -27.82 -22.12
CA LEU A 582 10.59 -29.06 -21.52
C LEU A 582 11.59 -30.23 -21.63
N PRO A 583 12.05 -30.82 -20.51
CA PRO A 583 12.73 -32.10 -20.55
C PRO A 583 11.74 -33.20 -20.97
N PRO A 584 12.21 -34.32 -21.59
CA PRO A 584 11.33 -35.42 -21.96
C PRO A 584 10.64 -36.02 -20.72
N VAL A 585 9.33 -35.88 -20.63
CA VAL A 585 8.52 -36.51 -19.58
C VAL A 585 8.00 -37.87 -20.08
N ALA A 586 7.94 -38.88 -19.21
CA ALA A 586 7.35 -40.18 -19.55
C ALA A 586 5.82 -40.11 -19.44
N ALA A 587 5.12 -40.94 -20.22
CA ALA A 587 3.65 -40.98 -20.15
C ALA A 587 3.18 -41.27 -18.72
N LYS A 588 2.18 -40.51 -18.25
CA LYS A 588 1.78 -40.54 -16.84
C LYS A 588 0.29 -40.24 -16.67
N ASN A 589 -0.35 -41.02 -15.80
CA ASN A 589 -1.70 -40.75 -15.35
C ASN A 589 -1.66 -39.67 -14.26
N LEU A 590 -2.38 -38.57 -14.48
CA LEU A 590 -2.38 -37.41 -13.59
C LEU A 590 -3.49 -37.57 -12.55
N LYS A 591 -3.33 -38.58 -11.70
CA LYS A 591 -4.31 -39.01 -10.70
C LYS A 591 -3.67 -39.24 -9.34
N VAL A 592 -4.41 -38.92 -8.27
CA VAL A 592 -3.98 -39.13 -6.88
C VAL A 592 -4.57 -40.43 -6.33
N ARG A 593 -3.78 -41.17 -5.56
CA ARG A 593 -4.22 -42.31 -4.76
C ARG A 593 -4.21 -41.92 -3.28
N VAL A 594 -5.34 -42.05 -2.59
CA VAL A 594 -5.40 -41.89 -1.13
C VAL A 594 -5.46 -43.28 -0.51
N LEU A 595 -4.46 -43.64 0.30
CA LEU A 595 -4.40 -44.91 1.01
C LEU A 595 -4.74 -44.69 2.47
N MET A 596 -5.84 -45.28 2.95
CA MET A 596 -6.27 -45.15 4.34
C MET A 596 -5.63 -46.24 5.21
N PRO A 597 -4.83 -45.89 6.23
CA PRO A 597 -4.28 -46.85 7.18
C PRO A 597 -5.31 -47.82 7.76
N HIS A 598 -4.97 -49.11 7.87
CA HIS A 598 -5.85 -50.12 8.46
C HIS A 598 -6.02 -49.94 9.98
N ALA A 599 -4.97 -49.47 10.66
CA ALA A 599 -4.96 -49.11 12.07
C ALA A 599 -4.91 -47.58 12.16
N MET A 600 -6.01 -46.99 12.63
CA MET A 600 -6.24 -45.55 12.66
C MET A 600 -6.62 -45.13 14.07
N TRP A 601 -6.12 -43.98 14.52
CA TRP A 601 -6.64 -43.31 15.71
C TRP A 601 -8.10 -42.89 15.47
N SER A 602 -8.89 -42.69 16.53
CA SER A 602 -10.32 -42.36 16.45
C SER A 602 -10.63 -41.20 15.49
N ASP A 603 -9.71 -40.25 15.37
CA ASP A 603 -9.89 -39.00 14.65
C ASP A 603 -9.37 -39.08 13.20
N SER A 604 -8.62 -40.14 12.86
CA SER A 604 -8.02 -40.35 11.53
C SER A 604 -9.03 -40.43 10.37
N PRO A 605 -10.24 -41.02 10.53
CA PRO A 605 -11.24 -41.02 9.46
C PRO A 605 -11.68 -39.62 9.03
N ALA A 606 -11.79 -38.66 9.96
CA ALA A 606 -12.14 -37.27 9.66
C ALA A 606 -11.06 -36.59 8.80
N TYR A 607 -9.78 -36.81 9.12
CA TYR A 607 -8.67 -36.28 8.33
C TYR A 607 -8.63 -36.85 6.91
N ALA A 608 -8.83 -38.16 6.77
CA ALA A 608 -8.86 -38.79 5.46
C ALA A 608 -10.02 -38.27 4.59
N GLN A 609 -11.21 -38.07 5.19
CA GLN A 609 -12.33 -37.43 4.50
C GLN A 609 -11.99 -35.98 4.12
N GLY A 610 -11.38 -35.20 5.00
CA GLY A 610 -10.95 -33.84 4.71
C GLY A 610 -9.98 -33.75 3.52
N VAL A 611 -9.02 -34.67 3.39
CA VAL A 611 -8.12 -34.74 2.22
C VAL A 611 -8.90 -35.01 0.93
N ILE A 612 -9.92 -35.88 0.98
CA ILE A 612 -10.79 -36.16 -0.17
C ILE A 612 -11.56 -34.90 -0.58
N GLU A 613 -12.14 -34.16 0.38
CA GLU A 613 -12.84 -32.90 0.09
C GLU A 613 -11.89 -31.87 -0.56
N MET A 614 -10.64 -31.76 -0.09
CA MET A 614 -9.64 -30.88 -0.72
C MET A 614 -9.29 -31.28 -2.15
N LEU A 615 -9.19 -32.58 -2.43
CA LEU A 615 -8.96 -33.09 -3.80
C LEU A 615 -10.15 -32.73 -4.73
N GLU A 616 -11.37 -32.83 -4.21
CA GLU A 616 -12.60 -32.48 -4.93
C GLU A 616 -12.68 -30.97 -5.21
N MET A 617 -12.37 -30.13 -4.22
CA MET A 617 -12.24 -28.68 -4.37
C MET A 617 -11.17 -28.33 -5.42
N ALA A 618 -9.99 -28.95 -5.32
CA ALA A 618 -8.87 -28.79 -6.27
C ALA A 618 -9.22 -29.21 -7.70
N GLY A 619 -10.27 -30.02 -7.88
CA GLY A 619 -10.65 -30.58 -9.17
C GLY A 619 -9.71 -31.68 -9.64
N VAL A 620 -9.00 -32.31 -8.72
CA VAL A 620 -7.96 -33.29 -9.02
C VAL A 620 -8.58 -34.69 -9.17
N PRO A 621 -8.27 -35.43 -10.24
CA PRO A 621 -8.62 -36.84 -10.35
C PRO A 621 -8.03 -37.64 -9.18
N TYR A 622 -8.86 -38.44 -8.50
CA TYR A 622 -8.38 -39.26 -7.39
C TYR A 622 -9.05 -40.64 -7.33
N LEU A 623 -8.47 -41.55 -6.54
CA LEU A 623 -9.12 -42.77 -6.07
C LEU A 623 -8.88 -42.92 -4.57
N ALA A 624 -9.97 -43.10 -3.83
CA ALA A 624 -10.00 -43.32 -2.40
C ALA A 624 -11.19 -44.23 -2.05
N TYR A 625 -11.12 -44.94 -0.92
CA TYR A 625 -12.21 -45.76 -0.39
C TYR A 625 -12.66 -45.20 0.97
N THR A 626 -13.89 -44.67 1.05
CA THR A 626 -14.40 -43.98 2.25
C THR A 626 -14.87 -44.95 3.34
N LYS A 627 -15.14 -44.43 4.54
CA LYS A 627 -15.66 -45.16 5.71
C LYS A 627 -16.90 -46.02 5.43
N ASP A 628 -17.71 -45.63 4.44
CA ASP A 628 -18.96 -46.30 4.05
C ASP A 628 -18.77 -47.37 2.97
N SER A 629 -17.53 -47.56 2.49
CA SER A 629 -17.22 -48.63 1.54
C SER A 629 -16.99 -49.95 2.31
N PRO A 630 -17.68 -51.05 1.94
CA PRO A 630 -17.52 -52.37 2.59
C PRO A 630 -16.10 -52.97 2.51
N GLU A 631 -15.19 -52.33 1.77
CA GLU A 631 -13.91 -52.88 1.30
C GLU A 631 -12.70 -52.36 2.11
N LYS A 632 -12.92 -51.57 3.17
CA LYS A 632 -11.91 -50.83 3.96
C LYS A 632 -10.65 -51.63 4.35
N ALA A 633 -10.80 -52.89 4.78
CA ALA A 633 -9.67 -53.74 5.19
C ALA A 633 -8.91 -54.35 4.00
N LEU A 634 -9.58 -54.57 2.86
CA LEU A 634 -8.97 -55.12 1.64
C LEU A 634 -8.17 -54.03 0.91
N ASP A 635 -8.64 -52.78 0.94
CA ASP A 635 -8.01 -51.66 0.25
C ASP A 635 -6.62 -51.30 0.80
N TRP A 636 -6.38 -51.36 2.12
CA TRP A 636 -5.04 -51.07 2.65
C TRP A 636 -3.96 -52.04 2.13
N TYR A 637 -4.26 -53.34 2.07
CA TYR A 637 -3.28 -54.34 1.65
C TYR A 637 -3.13 -54.42 0.13
N THR A 638 -4.23 -54.28 -0.61
CA THR A 638 -4.21 -54.33 -2.09
C THR A 638 -3.95 -52.97 -2.74
N GLY A 639 -4.12 -51.87 -2.02
CA GLY A 639 -3.99 -50.50 -2.54
C GLY A 639 -2.56 -50.09 -2.91
N PHE A 640 -1.56 -50.90 -2.54
CA PHE A 640 -0.18 -50.75 -2.98
C PHE A 640 0.12 -51.49 -4.29
N ASP A 641 -0.86 -52.14 -4.90
CA ASP A 641 -0.75 -52.70 -6.24
C ASP A 641 -0.98 -51.62 -7.30
N ASN A 642 -0.30 -51.75 -8.45
CA ASN A 642 -0.43 -50.84 -9.59
C ASN A 642 -0.22 -49.34 -9.26
N LEU A 643 0.70 -49.02 -8.33
CA LEU A 643 1.01 -47.63 -7.96
C LEU A 643 1.43 -46.76 -9.17
N ALA A 644 1.97 -47.38 -10.23
CA ALA A 644 2.33 -46.72 -11.49
C ALA A 644 1.14 -46.05 -12.20
N ASP A 645 -0.11 -46.41 -11.86
CA ASP A 645 -1.31 -45.76 -12.38
C ASP A 645 -1.59 -44.38 -11.78
N TYR A 646 -0.79 -43.93 -10.81
CA TYR A 646 -1.00 -42.69 -10.06
C TYR A 646 0.24 -41.80 -10.09
N ALA A 647 0.02 -40.49 -10.13
CA ALA A 647 1.07 -39.48 -10.06
C ALA A 647 1.50 -39.19 -8.61
N VAL A 648 0.52 -39.20 -7.68
CA VAL A 648 0.75 -38.93 -6.27
C VAL A 648 0.06 -39.99 -5.41
N VAL A 649 0.72 -40.44 -4.35
CA VAL A 649 0.16 -41.29 -3.30
C VAL A 649 0.15 -40.51 -1.98
N MET A 650 -1.02 -40.40 -1.35
CA MET A 650 -1.20 -39.71 -0.06
C MET A 650 -1.64 -40.71 1.01
N ILE A 651 -1.00 -40.65 2.18
CA ILE A 651 -1.34 -41.47 3.34
C ILE A 651 -1.65 -40.52 4.51
N PRO A 652 -2.94 -40.16 4.72
CA PRO A 652 -3.36 -39.27 5.79
C PRO A 652 -3.39 -39.96 7.16
N GLY A 653 -3.37 -39.16 8.23
CA GLY A 653 -3.45 -39.63 9.62
C GLY A 653 -2.07 -39.83 10.27
N TYR A 654 -2.04 -40.64 11.34
CA TYR A 654 -0.83 -40.98 12.08
C TYR A 654 -0.23 -42.25 11.49
N VAL A 655 0.98 -42.16 10.93
CA VAL A 655 1.66 -43.30 10.31
C VAL A 655 2.79 -43.75 11.24
N GLU A 656 2.55 -44.81 12.01
CA GLU A 656 3.52 -45.39 12.95
C GLU A 656 4.25 -46.60 12.34
N ASP A 657 5.25 -47.14 13.03
CA ASP A 657 5.99 -48.33 12.58
C ASP A 657 5.10 -49.57 12.41
N ALA A 658 4.02 -49.67 13.20
CA ALA A 658 3.02 -50.73 13.04
C ALA A 658 2.06 -50.48 11.87
N THR A 659 1.96 -49.24 11.38
CA THR A 659 1.04 -48.85 10.30
C THR A 659 1.56 -49.31 8.94
N LEU A 660 2.84 -49.04 8.64
CA LEU A 660 3.45 -49.25 7.32
C LEU A 660 4.53 -50.34 7.36
N ALA A 661 4.24 -51.50 6.79
CA ALA A 661 5.14 -52.65 6.77
C ALA A 661 6.34 -52.45 5.81
N GLY A 662 7.43 -53.17 6.06
CA GLY A 662 8.66 -53.08 5.24
C GLY A 662 8.45 -53.28 3.74
N TRP A 663 7.59 -54.22 3.34
CA TRP A 663 7.27 -54.45 1.93
C TRP A 663 6.47 -53.30 1.30
N GLN A 664 5.65 -52.60 2.07
CA GLN A 664 4.91 -51.41 1.62
C GLN A 664 5.87 -50.24 1.39
N MET A 665 6.80 -50.02 2.33
CA MET A 665 7.88 -49.03 2.18
C MET A 665 8.76 -49.33 0.96
N GLN A 666 9.06 -50.60 0.69
CA GLN A 666 9.79 -50.99 -0.53
C GLN A 666 9.01 -50.64 -1.80
N LYS A 667 7.72 -50.98 -1.88
CA LYS A 667 6.88 -50.62 -3.03
C LYS A 667 6.79 -49.12 -3.25
N LEU A 668 6.66 -48.33 -2.17
CA LEU A 668 6.69 -46.87 -2.25
C LEU A 668 8.06 -46.34 -2.71
N THR A 669 9.15 -46.97 -2.29
CA THR A 669 10.51 -46.64 -2.76
C THR A 669 10.65 -46.87 -4.26
N ASP A 670 10.21 -48.04 -4.75
CA ASP A 670 10.23 -48.38 -6.18
C ASP A 670 9.37 -47.41 -6.99
N TYR A 671 8.19 -47.04 -6.45
CA TYR A 671 7.30 -46.04 -7.04
C TYR A 671 7.93 -44.65 -7.15
N MET A 672 8.59 -44.17 -6.08
CA MET A 672 9.28 -42.87 -6.11
C MET A 672 10.48 -42.89 -7.06
N ASN A 673 11.23 -44.00 -7.12
CA ASN A 673 12.32 -44.16 -8.08
C ASN A 673 11.84 -44.01 -9.54
N ALA A 674 10.60 -44.45 -9.84
CA ALA A 674 9.94 -44.28 -11.12
C ALA A 674 9.33 -42.87 -11.34
N GLY A 675 9.57 -41.91 -10.44
CA GLY A 675 9.08 -40.53 -10.56
C GLY A 675 7.79 -40.24 -9.79
N GLY A 676 7.29 -41.17 -8.96
CA GLY A 676 6.11 -40.95 -8.12
C GLY A 676 6.35 -39.99 -6.96
N ILE A 677 5.30 -39.29 -6.53
CA ILE A 677 5.34 -38.45 -5.31
C ILE A 677 4.55 -39.14 -4.20
N VAL A 678 5.16 -39.26 -3.02
CA VAL A 678 4.51 -39.81 -1.82
C VAL A 678 4.36 -38.71 -0.78
N VAL A 679 3.17 -38.54 -0.21
CA VAL A 679 2.90 -37.60 0.90
C VAL A 679 2.47 -38.39 2.13
N LEU A 680 3.29 -38.34 3.19
CA LEU A 680 3.02 -38.97 4.47
C LEU A 680 2.66 -37.91 5.51
N PHE A 681 1.48 -38.05 6.10
CA PHE A 681 1.07 -37.25 7.25
C PHE A 681 1.57 -37.94 8.52
N LYS A 682 2.12 -37.15 9.44
CA LYS A 682 2.64 -37.56 10.76
C LYS A 682 3.30 -38.95 10.74
N PRO A 683 4.43 -39.13 10.02
CA PRO A 683 5.26 -40.33 10.13
C PRO A 683 5.94 -40.37 11.51
N LEU A 684 5.39 -41.13 12.45
CA LEU A 684 5.79 -41.18 13.85
C LEU A 684 6.28 -42.58 14.23
N GLY A 685 7.56 -42.86 14.01
CA GLY A 685 8.18 -44.12 14.38
C GLY A 685 9.64 -44.16 13.98
N ALA A 686 10.41 -45.10 14.53
CA ALA A 686 11.83 -45.19 14.21
C ALA A 686 12.04 -45.66 12.76
N THR A 687 11.26 -46.66 12.33
CA THR A 687 11.38 -47.27 11.00
C THR A 687 10.77 -46.38 9.92
N VAL A 688 9.52 -45.94 10.12
CA VAL A 688 8.83 -45.04 9.19
C VAL A 688 9.50 -43.66 9.17
N GLY A 689 10.07 -43.23 10.29
CA GLY A 689 10.82 -41.99 10.38
C GLY A 689 12.11 -42.03 9.57
N ALA A 690 12.90 -43.10 9.71
CA ALA A 690 14.08 -43.31 8.88
C ALA A 690 13.73 -43.39 7.38
N PHE A 691 12.61 -44.05 7.04
CA PHE A 691 12.08 -44.06 5.67
C PHE A 691 11.79 -42.64 5.16
N ALA A 692 11.10 -41.82 5.97
CA ALA A 692 10.79 -40.42 5.68
C ALA A 692 12.01 -39.46 5.78
N GLY A 693 13.15 -39.92 6.30
CA GLY A 693 14.39 -39.15 6.38
C GLY A 693 14.61 -38.38 7.69
N HIS A 694 13.99 -38.80 8.80
CA HIS A 694 14.23 -38.22 10.12
C HIS A 694 14.59 -39.29 11.16
N THR A 695 15.34 -38.90 12.19
CA THR A 695 15.85 -39.80 13.25
C THR A 695 15.02 -39.76 14.52
N SER A 696 14.25 -38.68 14.71
CA SER A 696 13.41 -38.47 15.87
C SER A 696 12.25 -37.55 15.52
N PHE A 697 11.24 -37.53 16.37
CA PHE A 697 10.14 -36.58 16.30
C PHE A 697 9.81 -36.08 17.71
N THR A 698 9.21 -34.90 17.80
CA THR A 698 8.81 -34.30 19.08
C THR A 698 7.44 -33.65 18.90
N ASN A 699 6.50 -33.97 19.79
CA ASN A 699 5.21 -33.28 19.85
C ASN A 699 5.41 -31.89 20.46
N LEU A 700 4.95 -30.86 19.78
CA LEU A 700 5.23 -29.47 20.12
C LEU A 700 3.93 -28.68 20.34
N THR A 701 3.74 -28.26 21.59
CA THR A 701 2.57 -27.50 22.06
C THR A 701 2.79 -25.99 22.09
N ALA A 702 4.05 -25.56 22.06
CA ALA A 702 4.45 -24.16 22.10
C ALA A 702 4.35 -23.46 20.73
N ALA A 703 4.20 -24.20 19.63
CA ALA A 703 4.12 -23.59 18.30
C ALA A 703 2.91 -22.66 18.17
N ARG A 704 3.13 -21.49 17.57
CA ARG A 704 2.11 -20.48 17.27
C ARG A 704 1.93 -20.27 15.78
N THR A 705 3.00 -20.46 15.01
CA THR A 705 2.92 -20.46 13.55
C THR A 705 3.71 -21.60 12.92
N VAL A 706 3.37 -21.96 11.68
CA VAL A 706 4.24 -22.76 10.81
C VAL A 706 4.62 -21.89 9.61
N ARG A 707 5.91 -21.61 9.49
CA ARG A 707 6.46 -20.82 8.40
C ARG A 707 6.92 -21.74 7.27
N ILE A 708 6.42 -21.51 6.06
CA ILE A 708 6.83 -22.18 4.84
C ILE A 708 7.96 -21.41 4.16
N SER A 709 9.02 -22.14 3.84
CA SER A 709 10.11 -21.70 2.96
C SER A 709 9.80 -22.05 1.51
N ASN A 710 10.37 -21.30 0.57
CA ASN A 710 10.10 -21.50 -0.85
C ASN A 710 11.25 -22.16 -1.60
N ASN A 711 11.62 -23.34 -1.13
CA ASN A 711 12.80 -24.08 -1.57
C ASN A 711 12.45 -25.48 -2.10
N VAL A 712 11.16 -25.76 -2.29
CA VAL A 712 10.67 -27.05 -2.80
C VAL A 712 9.55 -26.85 -3.82
N PRO A 713 9.34 -27.79 -4.76
CA PRO A 713 8.27 -27.68 -5.76
C PRO A 713 6.85 -27.54 -5.16
N ALA A 714 6.60 -28.12 -3.99
CA ALA A 714 5.30 -28.06 -3.31
C ALA A 714 4.81 -26.65 -2.95
N THR A 715 5.69 -25.65 -2.93
CA THR A 715 5.37 -24.28 -2.52
C THR A 715 5.27 -23.31 -3.69
N LEU A 716 5.39 -23.83 -4.92
CA LEU A 716 5.33 -23.05 -6.16
C LEU A 716 4.09 -22.17 -6.26
N LEU A 717 2.94 -22.72 -5.88
CA LEU A 717 1.64 -22.07 -6.03
C LEU A 717 1.25 -21.24 -4.80
N LEU A 718 2.12 -21.15 -3.78
CA LEU A 718 1.90 -20.32 -2.60
C LEU A 718 2.46 -18.92 -2.90
N GLU A 719 1.64 -18.02 -3.41
CA GLU A 719 2.04 -16.71 -3.90
C GLU A 719 1.82 -15.59 -2.86
N ALA A 720 1.01 -15.83 -1.83
CA ALA A 720 0.69 -14.84 -0.81
C ALA A 720 1.45 -15.07 0.51
N PRO A 721 1.81 -14.00 1.26
CA PRO A 721 2.40 -14.14 2.60
C PRO A 721 1.56 -15.01 3.54
N GLU A 722 0.23 -14.86 3.48
CA GLU A 722 -0.75 -15.59 4.28
C GLU A 722 -0.80 -17.10 3.95
N GLU A 723 -0.31 -17.51 2.78
CA GLU A 723 -0.19 -18.92 2.42
C GLU A 723 1.09 -19.55 2.97
N ARG A 724 2.06 -18.72 3.36
CA ARG A 724 3.38 -19.14 3.81
C ARG A 724 3.59 -19.04 5.31
N ASP A 725 2.60 -18.56 6.06
CA ASP A 725 2.73 -18.37 7.50
C ASP A 725 1.51 -18.83 8.29
N PHE A 726 1.29 -20.13 8.38
CA PHE A 726 0.08 -20.66 9.03
C PHE A 726 -0.02 -20.20 10.47
N LEU A 727 -1.09 -19.49 10.78
CA LEU A 727 -1.39 -19.13 12.15
C LEU A 727 -2.09 -20.31 12.83
N LEU A 728 -1.44 -20.87 13.86
CA LEU A 728 -1.97 -21.99 14.65
C LEU A 728 -2.69 -21.50 15.91
N SER A 729 -2.15 -20.48 16.58
CA SER A 729 -2.76 -19.87 17.76
C SER A 729 -2.23 -18.45 17.99
N LYS A 730 -3.11 -17.50 18.35
CA LYS A 730 -2.74 -16.19 18.92
C LYS A 730 -2.75 -16.20 20.46
N ASP A 731 -3.47 -17.14 21.06
CA ASP A 731 -3.61 -17.23 22.51
C ASP A 731 -2.55 -18.19 23.07
N PRO A 732 -1.65 -17.74 23.95
CA PRO A 732 -0.64 -18.61 24.56
C PRO A 732 -1.24 -19.73 25.43
N SER A 733 -2.50 -19.61 25.86
CA SER A 733 -3.23 -20.66 26.58
C SER A 733 -3.76 -21.77 25.67
N PHE A 734 -3.81 -21.52 24.36
CA PHE A 734 -4.26 -22.49 23.36
C PHE A 734 -3.05 -23.11 22.64
N SER A 735 -2.90 -24.42 22.78
CA SER A 735 -1.83 -25.20 22.15
C SER A 735 -2.39 -25.95 20.94
N PRO A 736 -1.72 -25.95 19.78
CA PRO A 736 -2.09 -26.85 18.69
C PRO A 736 -1.94 -28.29 19.16
N VAL A 737 -3.07 -28.99 19.27
CA VAL A 737 -3.08 -30.41 19.60
C VAL A 737 -2.66 -31.15 18.33
N SER A 738 -1.45 -31.73 18.29
CA SER A 738 -0.92 -32.60 17.22
C SER A 738 0.02 -31.98 16.16
N LEU A 739 0.89 -31.03 16.55
CA LEU A 739 2.02 -30.63 15.72
C LEU A 739 3.29 -31.38 16.14
N TYR A 740 4.04 -31.91 15.17
CA TYR A 740 5.27 -32.65 15.39
C TYR A 740 6.43 -32.02 14.62
N THR A 741 7.56 -31.82 15.29
CA THR A 741 8.82 -31.45 14.66
C THR A 741 9.70 -32.68 14.44
N PHE A 742 10.49 -32.69 13.37
CA PHE A 742 11.36 -33.79 12.98
C PHE A 742 12.84 -33.45 13.22
N GLY A 743 13.56 -34.39 13.84
CA GLY A 743 15.01 -34.37 13.90
C GLY A 743 15.59 -34.87 12.58
N ILE A 744 16.09 -33.97 11.75
CA ILE A 744 16.57 -34.30 10.40
C ILE A 744 17.93 -34.97 10.46
N ASP A 745 18.09 -36.07 9.72
CA ASP A 745 19.38 -36.70 9.52
C ASP A 745 20.19 -35.90 8.48
N ALA A 746 21.25 -35.23 8.91
CA ALA A 746 22.11 -34.46 8.02
C ALA A 746 22.84 -35.31 6.95
N THR A 747 22.88 -36.64 7.12
CA THR A 747 23.45 -37.55 6.11
C THR A 747 22.46 -37.93 5.01
N GLN A 748 21.18 -37.68 5.22
CA GLN A 748 20.13 -37.89 4.21
C GLN A 748 19.92 -36.59 3.42
N ASN A 749 19.65 -36.73 2.11
CA ASN A 749 19.28 -35.58 1.28
C ASN A 749 17.84 -35.14 1.59
N VAL A 750 17.63 -34.42 2.70
CA VAL A 750 16.30 -33.99 3.17
C VAL A 750 16.28 -32.48 3.27
N THR A 751 15.31 -31.87 2.59
CA THR A 751 15.07 -30.42 2.61
C THR A 751 13.94 -30.11 3.58
N THR A 752 14.20 -29.28 4.58
CA THR A 752 13.15 -28.65 5.40
C THR A 752 12.55 -27.48 4.64
N TRP A 753 11.23 -27.45 4.57
CA TRP A 753 10.48 -26.39 3.89
C TRP A 753 9.30 -25.84 4.72
N GLY A 754 9.02 -26.42 5.88
CA GLY A 754 8.10 -25.86 6.88
C GLY A 754 8.71 -25.93 8.26
N VAL A 755 8.64 -24.84 9.03
CA VAL A 755 9.27 -24.70 10.35
C VAL A 755 8.25 -24.19 11.35
N ALA A 756 8.10 -24.87 12.49
CA ALA A 756 7.28 -24.36 13.60
C ALA A 756 8.00 -23.19 14.28
N ARG A 757 7.25 -22.15 14.64
CA ARG A 757 7.76 -20.97 15.33
C ARG A 757 6.89 -20.56 16.51
N ASP A 758 7.52 -19.86 17.45
CA ASP A 758 6.87 -19.06 18.49
C ASP A 758 7.51 -17.66 18.47
N GLY A 759 6.78 -16.68 17.92
CA GLY A 759 7.36 -15.41 17.49
C GLY A 759 8.51 -15.63 16.50
N ALA A 760 9.65 -14.98 16.75
CA ALA A 760 10.86 -15.14 15.94
C ALA A 760 11.62 -16.46 16.20
N ALA A 761 11.30 -17.19 17.27
CA ALA A 761 12.03 -18.40 17.65
C ALA A 761 11.61 -19.60 16.78
N SER A 762 12.58 -20.18 16.07
CA SER A 762 12.40 -21.46 15.37
C SER A 762 12.39 -22.62 16.36
N LEU A 763 11.34 -23.44 16.31
CA LEU A 763 11.15 -24.60 17.19
C LEU A 763 11.46 -25.95 16.52
N GLY A 764 11.60 -25.97 15.19
CA GLY A 764 12.06 -27.15 14.44
C GLY A 764 11.32 -27.39 13.12
N ALA A 765 11.84 -28.34 12.34
CA ALA A 765 11.29 -28.72 11.04
C ALA A 765 9.95 -29.45 11.20
N VAL A 766 8.89 -28.97 10.56
CA VAL A 766 7.57 -29.62 10.54
C VAL A 766 7.26 -30.21 9.18
N PHE A 767 7.66 -29.55 8.08
CA PHE A 767 7.49 -30.07 6.73
C PHE A 767 8.82 -30.32 6.07
N THR A 768 8.99 -31.52 5.50
CA THR A 768 10.22 -31.94 4.85
C THR A 768 9.95 -32.60 3.51
N ARG A 769 10.98 -32.62 2.66
CA ARG A 769 11.01 -33.29 1.36
C ARG A 769 12.29 -34.09 1.23
N LYS A 770 12.18 -35.37 0.91
CA LYS A 770 13.29 -36.28 0.61
C LYS A 770 13.22 -36.73 -0.86
N PRO A 771 14.13 -36.29 -1.74
CA PRO A 771 14.20 -36.79 -3.11
C PRO A 771 14.57 -38.28 -3.12
N VAL A 772 13.92 -39.07 -3.97
CA VAL A 772 14.18 -40.51 -4.14
C VAL A 772 14.08 -40.85 -5.63
N GLY A 773 15.22 -41.13 -6.27
CA GLY A 773 15.30 -41.34 -7.72
C GLY A 773 14.73 -40.15 -8.50
N GLY A 774 13.78 -40.40 -9.41
CA GLY A 774 13.09 -39.34 -10.15
C GLY A 774 11.91 -38.67 -9.41
N GLY A 775 11.57 -39.15 -8.21
CA GLY A 775 10.43 -38.69 -7.41
C GLY A 775 10.83 -38.18 -6.03
N ALA A 776 9.87 -38.12 -5.10
CA ALA A 776 10.11 -37.61 -3.74
C ALA A 776 9.09 -38.09 -2.70
N LEU A 777 9.51 -38.06 -1.44
CA LEU A 777 8.67 -38.22 -0.26
C LEU A 777 8.53 -36.86 0.45
N TYR A 778 7.30 -36.42 0.65
CA TYR A 778 6.95 -35.31 1.53
C TYR A 778 6.45 -35.84 2.87
N ALA A 779 7.01 -35.33 3.97
CA ALA A 779 6.55 -35.66 5.30
C ALA A 779 5.99 -34.42 5.99
N LEU A 780 4.77 -34.54 6.52
CA LEU A 780 4.06 -33.45 7.18
C LEU A 780 3.87 -33.75 8.67
N GLY A 781 4.59 -33.05 9.54
CA GLY A 781 4.46 -33.17 10.99
C GLY A 781 3.21 -32.48 11.56
N TYR A 782 2.52 -31.71 10.73
CA TYR A 782 1.25 -31.07 11.03
C TYR A 782 0.28 -31.33 9.88
N ASP A 783 -1.00 -31.48 10.18
CA ASP A 783 -2.03 -31.60 9.15
C ASP A 783 -2.56 -30.20 8.83
N PRO A 784 -2.39 -29.67 7.59
CA PRO A 784 -2.93 -28.37 7.22
C PRO A 784 -4.46 -28.27 7.33
N LEU A 785 -5.18 -29.38 7.50
CA LEU A 785 -6.62 -29.45 7.79
C LEU A 785 -6.98 -29.35 9.28
N SER A 786 -5.98 -29.50 10.17
CA SER A 786 -6.17 -29.31 11.61
C SER A 786 -6.50 -27.84 11.94
N TYR A 787 -6.60 -27.55 13.24
CA TYR A 787 -7.00 -26.23 13.72
C TYR A 787 -6.01 -25.13 13.32
N THR A 788 -6.45 -24.21 12.45
CA THR A 788 -5.79 -22.92 12.20
C THR A 788 -6.57 -21.81 12.91
N TRP A 789 -5.85 -20.88 13.54
CA TRP A 789 -6.44 -19.72 14.19
C TRP A 789 -6.76 -18.64 13.15
N MET A 790 -7.74 -17.77 13.45
CA MET A 790 -8.27 -16.83 12.48
C MET A 790 -7.35 -15.66 12.33
N ARG A 791 -7.00 -15.32 11.10
CA ARG A 791 -6.39 -14.03 10.84
C ARG A 791 -7.44 -12.94 10.95
N CYS A 792 -8.58 -13.15 10.30
CA CYS A 792 -9.74 -12.27 10.37
C CYS A 792 -11.04 -13.08 10.32
N TYR A 793 -12.14 -12.40 10.64
CA TYR A 793 -13.49 -12.92 10.46
C TYR A 793 -13.95 -12.83 8.99
N VAL A 794 -13.93 -11.60 8.45
CA VAL A 794 -14.19 -11.19 7.05
C VAL A 794 -13.31 -10.00 6.70
N ASN A 795 -13.35 -9.52 5.45
CA ASN A 795 -12.61 -8.36 4.95
C ASN A 795 -11.08 -8.52 5.00
N CYS A 796 -10.59 -9.75 4.87
CA CYS A 796 -9.19 -10.04 4.60
C CYS A 796 -9.05 -11.34 3.81
N PHE A 797 -7.84 -11.62 3.33
CA PHE A 797 -7.50 -12.92 2.76
C PHE A 797 -7.00 -13.87 3.87
N ASP A 798 -7.80 -14.87 4.22
CA ASP A 798 -7.37 -15.96 5.09
C ASP A 798 -7.47 -17.31 4.35
N PRO A 799 -6.36 -17.82 3.79
CA PRO A 799 -6.37 -19.10 3.08
C PRO A 799 -6.52 -20.32 3.99
N GLY A 800 -6.42 -20.18 5.32
CA GLY A 800 -6.70 -21.25 6.29
C GLY A 800 -6.31 -22.66 5.84
N ARG A 801 -7.33 -23.48 5.56
CA ARG A 801 -7.24 -24.88 5.10
C ARG A 801 -7.05 -25.03 3.59
N ASP A 802 -7.34 -23.99 2.82
CA ASP A 802 -7.22 -23.95 1.36
C ASP A 802 -5.77 -24.16 0.90
N ILE A 803 -4.80 -23.89 1.77
CA ILE A 803 -3.39 -24.12 1.47
C ILE A 803 -3.13 -25.58 1.08
N LEU A 804 -3.87 -26.55 1.63
CA LEU A 804 -3.74 -27.94 1.19
C LEU A 804 -4.21 -28.13 -0.27
N VAL A 805 -5.26 -27.43 -0.72
CA VAL A 805 -5.70 -27.42 -2.13
C VAL A 805 -4.55 -26.97 -3.03
N VAL A 806 -3.85 -25.91 -2.62
CA VAL A 806 -2.73 -25.33 -3.36
C VAL A 806 -1.54 -26.29 -3.41
N MET A 807 -1.18 -26.90 -2.28
CA MET A 807 -0.12 -27.92 -2.19
C MET A 807 -0.42 -29.17 -3.03
N ILE A 808 -1.68 -29.63 -3.03
CA ILE A 808 -2.13 -30.78 -3.84
C ILE A 808 -1.88 -30.52 -5.33
N LYS A 809 -2.26 -29.33 -5.82
CA LYS A 809 -2.00 -28.92 -7.20
C LYS A 809 -0.49 -28.88 -7.49
N ALA A 810 0.32 -28.37 -6.56
CA ALA A 810 1.77 -28.31 -6.70
C ALA A 810 2.42 -29.70 -6.77
N TRP A 811 2.03 -30.65 -5.89
CA TRP A 811 2.51 -32.04 -5.94
C TRP A 811 2.09 -32.75 -7.21
N LEU A 812 0.87 -32.52 -7.70
CA LEU A 812 0.41 -33.11 -8.96
C LEU A 812 1.21 -32.56 -10.15
N ARG A 813 1.52 -31.26 -10.15
CA ARG A 813 2.37 -30.61 -11.16
C ARG A 813 3.80 -31.16 -11.12
N GLU A 814 4.40 -31.30 -9.93
CA GLU A 814 5.73 -31.91 -9.75
C GLU A 814 5.74 -33.34 -10.28
N ALA A 815 4.78 -34.16 -9.85
CA ALA A 815 4.67 -35.53 -10.30
C ALA A 815 4.44 -35.63 -11.82
N GLY A 816 3.67 -34.72 -12.40
CA GLY A 816 3.40 -34.65 -13.83
C GLY A 816 4.54 -34.11 -14.69
N GLY A 817 5.67 -33.72 -14.08
CA GLY A 817 6.79 -33.12 -14.80
C GLY A 817 6.42 -31.76 -15.42
N GLY A 818 5.60 -30.97 -14.73
CA GLY A 818 5.06 -29.68 -15.22
C GLY A 818 3.64 -29.81 -15.78
N HIS A 819 3.26 -30.98 -16.27
CA HIS A 819 1.97 -31.21 -16.89
C HIS A 819 0.90 -31.62 -15.87
N MET A 820 -0.13 -30.78 -15.70
CA MET A 820 -1.31 -31.06 -14.86
C MET A 820 -2.58 -30.72 -15.63
N ALA A 821 -3.69 -31.40 -15.33
CA ALA A 821 -5.02 -30.97 -15.72
C ALA A 821 -6.03 -31.25 -14.60
N THR A 822 -6.88 -30.28 -14.30
CA THR A 822 -7.90 -30.36 -13.25
C THR A 822 -9.26 -29.87 -13.76
N LYS A 823 -10.32 -30.22 -13.02
CA LYS A 823 -11.61 -29.53 -13.16
C LYS A 823 -11.42 -28.09 -12.72
N HIS A 824 -11.64 -27.14 -13.61
CA HIS A 824 -11.51 -25.72 -13.27
C HIS A 824 -12.62 -25.30 -12.27
N THR A 825 -12.45 -24.13 -11.65
CA THR A 825 -13.30 -23.64 -10.55
C THR A 825 -14.25 -22.51 -10.96
N ALA A 826 -14.22 -22.08 -12.22
CA ALA A 826 -15.20 -21.11 -12.76
C ALA A 826 -15.93 -21.67 -14.00
N PRO A 827 -17.21 -21.30 -14.23
CA PRO A 827 -17.99 -21.68 -15.42
C PRO A 827 -17.59 -20.90 -16.68
N SER A 828 -16.34 -20.48 -16.80
CA SER A 828 -15.84 -19.64 -17.88
C SER A 828 -14.33 -19.82 -18.05
N THR A 829 -13.72 -19.05 -18.96
CA THR A 829 -12.27 -18.93 -19.06
C THR A 829 -11.68 -18.01 -17.99
N GLY A 830 -12.52 -17.50 -17.10
CA GLY A 830 -12.15 -16.68 -15.97
C GLY A 830 -11.28 -17.37 -14.94
N THR A 831 -10.81 -16.63 -13.95
CA THR A 831 -9.86 -17.14 -12.92
C THR A 831 -10.55 -17.81 -11.74
N SER A 832 -11.69 -17.27 -11.31
CA SER A 832 -12.50 -17.77 -10.19
C SER A 832 -13.93 -17.27 -10.26
N ILE A 833 -14.70 -17.49 -9.19
CA ILE A 833 -16.08 -17.02 -9.03
C ILE A 833 -16.13 -15.95 -7.93
N ALA A 834 -16.87 -14.87 -8.21
CA ALA A 834 -17.29 -13.89 -7.21
C ALA A 834 -18.82 -13.81 -7.17
N VAL A 835 -19.37 -13.52 -5.98
CA VAL A 835 -20.81 -13.34 -5.76
C VAL A 835 -21.03 -12.08 -4.95
N MET A 836 -21.80 -11.16 -5.53
CA MET A 836 -22.37 -10.05 -4.79
C MET A 836 -23.67 -10.52 -4.15
N SER A 837 -23.77 -10.41 -2.83
CA SER A 837 -24.93 -10.82 -2.05
C SER A 837 -25.41 -9.69 -1.16
N HIS A 838 -26.73 -9.58 -1.03
CA HIS A 838 -27.38 -8.49 -0.32
C HIS A 838 -28.38 -9.00 0.71
N ASP A 839 -28.27 -8.54 1.95
CA ASP A 839 -29.18 -8.93 3.04
C ASP A 839 -30.17 -7.79 3.33
N ILE A 840 -31.45 -8.08 3.11
CA ILE A 840 -32.53 -7.14 3.37
C ILE A 840 -33.11 -7.44 4.75
N ASP A 841 -32.58 -6.76 5.78
CA ASP A 841 -32.89 -7.01 7.20
C ASP A 841 -34.15 -6.29 7.69
N ALA A 842 -34.93 -6.93 8.57
CA ALA A 842 -36.18 -6.39 9.10
C ALA A 842 -36.42 -6.72 10.59
N PRO A 843 -36.91 -5.76 11.42
CA PRO A 843 -36.89 -4.35 11.16
C PRO A 843 -35.43 -3.88 11.28
N ASP A 844 -34.91 -3.22 10.25
CA ASP A 844 -33.73 -2.40 10.46
C ASP A 844 -34.16 -1.30 11.44
N SER A 845 -33.81 -1.47 12.71
CA SER A 845 -34.42 -0.78 13.87
C SER A 845 -34.20 0.75 13.88
N HIS A 846 -33.73 1.31 12.77
CA HIS A 846 -33.33 2.71 12.62
C HIS A 846 -34.14 3.47 11.56
N ASN A 847 -35.13 2.87 10.86
CA ASN A 847 -35.46 3.33 9.51
C ASN A 847 -36.92 3.32 9.01
N ALA A 848 -37.54 4.52 8.83
CA ALA A 848 -38.81 4.72 8.11
C ALA A 848 -38.69 5.74 6.95
N GLY A 849 -38.73 5.31 5.67
CA GLY A 849 -38.44 6.18 4.51
C GLY A 849 -38.31 5.45 3.16
N SER A 850 -38.25 6.19 2.03
CA SER A 850 -38.37 5.68 0.65
C SER A 850 -37.06 5.30 -0.07
N GLU A 851 -35.90 5.38 0.60
CA GLU A 851 -34.57 5.31 -0.05
C GLU A 851 -33.71 4.10 0.35
N TYR A 852 -34.17 3.26 1.28
CA TYR A 852 -33.41 2.13 1.85
C TYR A 852 -34.28 0.87 1.99
N GLY A 853 -33.67 -0.26 2.39
CA GLY A 853 -34.34 -1.55 2.45
C GLY A 853 -34.72 -2.01 1.04
N ALA A 854 -36.01 -2.17 0.77
CA ALA A 854 -36.51 -2.52 -0.57
C ALA A 854 -36.05 -1.55 -1.67
N ALA A 855 -36.08 -0.24 -1.42
CA ALA A 855 -35.69 0.76 -2.42
C ALA A 855 -34.17 0.75 -2.67
N GLY A 856 -33.38 0.63 -1.59
CA GLY A 856 -31.92 0.48 -1.67
C GLY A 856 -31.51 -0.78 -2.43
N ALA A 857 -32.22 -1.90 -2.19
CA ALA A 857 -31.98 -3.16 -2.89
C ALA A 857 -32.21 -3.04 -4.39
N VAL A 858 -33.28 -2.34 -4.82
CA VAL A 858 -33.54 -2.05 -6.24
C VAL A 858 -32.43 -1.19 -6.85
N GLN A 859 -31.92 -0.19 -6.13
CA GLN A 859 -30.82 0.66 -6.61
C GLN A 859 -29.51 -0.11 -6.75
N MET A 860 -29.18 -0.97 -5.78
CA MET A 860 -28.01 -1.87 -5.85
C MET A 860 -28.15 -2.85 -7.03
N ALA A 861 -29.32 -3.46 -7.21
CA ALA A 861 -29.62 -4.31 -8.36
C ALA A 861 -29.44 -3.55 -9.69
N GLN A 862 -29.88 -2.30 -9.79
CA GLN A 862 -29.65 -1.50 -11.00
C GLN A 862 -28.17 -1.25 -11.27
N ALA A 863 -27.36 -0.97 -10.23
CA ALA A 863 -25.92 -0.74 -10.36
C ALA A 863 -25.16 -1.99 -10.83
N GLU A 864 -25.58 -3.17 -10.39
CA GLU A 864 -25.04 -4.46 -10.82
C GLU A 864 -25.50 -4.85 -12.23
N ALA A 865 -26.80 -4.71 -12.51
CA ALA A 865 -27.37 -4.98 -13.84
C ALA A 865 -26.72 -4.12 -14.92
N ALA A 866 -26.40 -2.85 -14.62
CA ALA A 866 -25.69 -1.95 -15.51
C ALA A 866 -24.29 -2.45 -15.91
N ARG A 867 -23.71 -3.37 -15.14
CA ARG A 867 -22.41 -4.02 -15.38
C ARG A 867 -22.54 -5.44 -15.92
N GLY A 868 -23.76 -5.90 -16.22
CA GLY A 868 -24.04 -7.28 -16.63
C GLY A 868 -23.83 -8.30 -15.51
N VAL A 869 -23.88 -7.85 -14.25
CA VAL A 869 -23.73 -8.68 -13.05
C VAL A 869 -25.10 -9.01 -12.49
N LYS A 870 -25.21 -10.21 -11.92
CA LYS A 870 -26.41 -10.70 -11.26
C LYS A 870 -26.11 -10.96 -9.79
N GLY A 871 -26.64 -10.12 -8.90
CA GLY A 871 -26.52 -10.27 -7.46
C GLY A 871 -27.50 -11.27 -6.85
N SER A 872 -27.21 -11.67 -5.62
CA SER A 872 -28.06 -12.53 -4.78
C SER A 872 -28.72 -11.70 -3.70
N PHE A 873 -30.03 -11.82 -3.48
CA PHE A 873 -30.76 -11.02 -2.50
C PHE A 873 -31.43 -11.94 -1.47
N MET A 874 -31.04 -11.83 -0.20
CA MET A 874 -31.57 -12.60 0.94
C MET A 874 -32.63 -11.76 1.65
N ILE A 875 -33.89 -12.20 1.59
CA ILE A 875 -35.03 -11.35 1.94
C ILE A 875 -35.70 -11.80 3.24
N THR A 876 -35.78 -10.89 4.19
CA THR A 876 -36.70 -11.01 5.33
C THR A 876 -38.14 -10.75 4.90
N THR A 877 -39.10 -11.50 5.42
CA THR A 877 -40.54 -11.33 5.09
C THR A 877 -41.33 -10.79 6.27
N ASP A 878 -40.79 -9.83 7.01
CA ASP A 878 -41.33 -9.30 8.26
C ASP A 878 -42.73 -8.66 8.10
N TYR A 879 -43.77 -9.49 8.20
CA TYR A 879 -45.15 -9.07 8.27
C TYR A 879 -45.61 -8.75 9.70
N VAL A 880 -44.69 -8.74 10.68
CA VAL A 880 -44.97 -8.44 12.09
C VAL A 880 -44.86 -6.94 12.32
N THR A 881 -43.84 -6.29 11.76
CA THR A 881 -43.64 -4.83 11.85
C THR A 881 -44.16 -4.06 10.64
N ASN A 882 -44.79 -4.74 9.68
CA ASN A 882 -45.20 -4.23 8.36
C ASN A 882 -44.03 -3.76 7.48
N TYR A 883 -42.84 -4.32 7.68
CA TYR A 883 -41.68 -4.07 6.82
C TYR A 883 -41.75 -4.87 5.49
N ASN A 884 -42.43 -6.02 5.47
CA ASN A 884 -42.53 -6.87 4.28
C ASN A 884 -43.06 -6.10 3.07
N ASN A 885 -42.30 -6.16 1.95
CA ASN A 885 -42.72 -5.65 0.66
C ASN A 885 -42.88 -6.81 -0.34
N PRO A 886 -44.10 -7.36 -0.53
CA PRO A 886 -44.35 -8.48 -1.43
C PRO A 886 -44.02 -8.20 -2.91
N GLN A 887 -43.85 -6.94 -3.31
CA GLN A 887 -43.52 -6.55 -4.68
C GLN A 887 -42.00 -6.60 -4.95
N LEU A 888 -41.17 -6.44 -3.91
CA LEU A 888 -39.72 -6.39 -4.03
C LEU A 888 -39.13 -7.62 -4.75
N PRO A 889 -39.49 -8.87 -4.41
CA PRO A 889 -38.95 -10.03 -5.11
C PRO A 889 -39.24 -10.02 -6.61
N THR A 890 -40.42 -9.54 -7.02
CA THR A 890 -40.79 -9.38 -8.43
C THR A 890 -39.98 -8.27 -9.10
N ASP A 891 -39.77 -7.14 -8.43
CA ASP A 891 -38.97 -6.03 -8.96
C ASP A 891 -37.50 -6.42 -9.18
N LEU A 892 -36.93 -7.17 -8.24
CA LEU A 892 -35.59 -7.76 -8.37
C LEU A 892 -35.53 -8.75 -9.54
N CYS A 893 -36.52 -9.65 -9.69
CA CYS A 893 -36.60 -10.55 -10.84
C CYS A 893 -36.66 -9.79 -12.17
N ASN A 894 -37.41 -8.69 -12.24
CA ASN A 894 -37.53 -7.88 -13.45
C ASN A 894 -36.19 -7.22 -13.85
N LEU A 895 -35.30 -6.98 -12.88
CA LEU A 895 -33.93 -6.52 -13.10
C LEU A 895 -32.94 -7.66 -13.40
N GLY A 896 -33.41 -8.92 -13.44
CA GLY A 896 -32.59 -10.09 -13.69
C GLY A 896 -31.99 -10.73 -12.44
N MET A 897 -32.35 -10.29 -11.23
CA MET A 897 -31.73 -10.72 -9.96
C MET A 897 -32.36 -11.97 -9.32
N CYS A 898 -32.93 -12.85 -10.14
CA CYS A 898 -33.61 -14.06 -9.65
C CYS A 898 -32.87 -15.35 -9.99
N PRO A 899 -32.89 -16.35 -9.10
CA PRO A 899 -33.75 -16.47 -7.91
C PRO A 899 -33.26 -15.68 -6.70
N VAL A 900 -34.20 -15.23 -5.85
CA VAL A 900 -33.93 -14.63 -4.53
C VAL A 900 -33.73 -15.72 -3.47
N GLY A 901 -33.16 -15.36 -2.32
CA GLY A 901 -32.92 -16.23 -1.16
C GLY A 901 -33.74 -15.85 0.08
N GLY A 902 -33.81 -16.77 1.04
CA GLY A 902 -34.53 -16.57 2.30
C GLY A 902 -33.65 -16.04 3.43
N HIS A 903 -34.25 -15.23 4.32
CA HIS A 903 -33.54 -14.58 5.43
C HIS A 903 -34.42 -14.40 6.68
N SER A 904 -35.25 -15.39 7.02
CA SER A 904 -36.21 -15.39 8.15
C SER A 904 -37.39 -14.42 8.04
N ILE A 905 -38.30 -14.43 9.01
CA ILE A 905 -39.41 -13.46 9.06
C ILE A 905 -38.95 -12.20 9.76
N GLN A 906 -38.52 -12.30 11.02
CA GLN A 906 -38.34 -11.15 11.93
C GLN A 906 -36.88 -10.74 12.15
N HIS A 907 -35.93 -11.33 11.40
CA HIS A 907 -34.49 -11.12 11.57
C HIS A 907 -34.07 -11.25 13.04
N LEU A 908 -34.29 -12.43 13.63
CA LEU A 908 -33.98 -12.72 15.03
C LEU A 908 -32.71 -13.57 15.16
N ILE A 909 -31.97 -13.37 16.25
CA ILE A 909 -30.82 -14.23 16.61
C ILE A 909 -31.31 -15.68 16.79
N GLY A 910 -31.03 -16.52 15.80
CA GLY A 910 -31.62 -17.86 15.67
C GLY A 910 -31.03 -18.92 16.60
N ALA A 911 -29.79 -18.74 17.10
CA ALA A 911 -29.04 -19.81 17.76
C ALA A 911 -29.68 -20.31 19.07
N SER A 912 -30.47 -19.46 19.75
CA SER A 912 -31.15 -19.80 21.00
C SER A 912 -32.66 -20.03 20.85
N LEU A 913 -33.22 -19.90 19.65
CA LEU A 913 -34.66 -20.09 19.44
C LEU A 913 -35.03 -21.57 19.62
N PRO A 914 -36.21 -21.88 20.20
CA PRO A 914 -36.71 -23.24 20.19
C PRO A 914 -36.93 -23.71 18.75
N LEU A 915 -36.67 -25.00 18.48
CA LEU A 915 -36.83 -25.57 17.13
C LEU A 915 -38.25 -25.35 16.58
N GLY A 916 -39.28 -25.60 17.39
CA GLY A 916 -40.68 -25.42 17.02
C GLY A 916 -41.24 -26.50 16.10
N ASN A 917 -42.37 -26.22 15.46
CA ASN A 917 -43.05 -27.12 14.54
C ASN A 917 -42.79 -26.70 13.08
N CYS A 918 -42.18 -27.58 12.29
CA CYS A 918 -41.83 -27.31 10.88
C CYS A 918 -42.98 -27.49 9.88
N SER A 919 -44.20 -27.79 10.34
CA SER A 919 -45.41 -27.87 9.52
C SER A 919 -46.30 -26.63 9.64
N VAL A 920 -45.81 -25.54 10.24
CA VAL A 920 -46.55 -24.28 10.38
C VAL A 920 -46.66 -23.55 9.05
N THR A 921 -47.70 -22.73 8.91
CA THR A 921 -47.94 -21.82 7.78
C THR A 921 -48.00 -20.39 8.29
N LYS A 922 -48.03 -19.40 7.39
CA LYS A 922 -48.27 -17.99 7.78
C LYS A 922 -49.49 -17.82 8.70
N GLN A 923 -50.55 -18.61 8.53
CA GLN A 923 -51.77 -18.52 9.33
C GLN A 923 -51.65 -19.18 10.71
N THR A 924 -50.78 -20.18 10.87
CA THR A 924 -50.67 -20.97 12.10
C THR A 924 -49.42 -20.66 12.92
N TYR A 925 -48.46 -19.94 12.36
CA TYR A 925 -47.24 -19.54 13.04
C TYR A 925 -47.49 -18.37 14.01
N ASN A 926 -47.09 -18.55 15.27
CA ASN A 926 -47.18 -17.52 16.30
C ASN A 926 -45.86 -16.75 16.41
N THR A 927 -45.78 -15.60 15.74
CA THR A 927 -44.60 -14.71 15.73
C THR A 927 -44.31 -14.06 17.10
N ALA A 928 -45.26 -14.10 18.05
CA ALA A 928 -44.99 -13.67 19.43
C ALA A 928 -44.21 -14.72 20.25
N SER A 929 -44.01 -15.93 19.71
CA SER A 929 -43.22 -17.00 20.31
C SER A 929 -42.38 -17.67 19.22
N PRO A 930 -41.33 -16.97 18.75
CA PRO A 930 -40.63 -17.33 17.53
C PRO A 930 -39.89 -18.67 17.67
N THR A 931 -39.79 -19.40 16.55
CA THR A 931 -39.12 -20.71 16.47
C THR A 931 -38.31 -20.80 15.19
N VAL A 932 -37.22 -21.59 15.20
CA VAL A 932 -36.38 -21.79 14.01
C VAL A 932 -37.17 -22.32 12.81
N CYS A 933 -38.02 -23.34 13.04
CA CYS A 933 -38.92 -23.89 12.04
C CYS A 933 -39.86 -22.82 11.47
N GLY A 934 -40.51 -22.04 12.34
CA GLY A 934 -41.47 -21.03 11.91
C GLY A 934 -40.83 -19.90 11.11
N GLU A 935 -39.73 -19.34 11.63
CA GLU A 935 -38.96 -18.28 10.95
C GLU A 935 -38.44 -18.73 9.58
N THR A 936 -38.01 -19.98 9.45
CA THR A 936 -37.42 -20.50 8.21
C THR A 936 -38.48 -20.94 7.20
N VAL A 937 -39.38 -21.83 7.61
CA VAL A 937 -40.37 -22.45 6.71
C VAL A 937 -41.33 -21.42 6.15
N VAL A 938 -41.86 -20.53 6.99
CA VAL A 938 -42.85 -19.55 6.57
C VAL A 938 -42.21 -18.48 5.68
N ASN A 939 -40.97 -18.06 5.95
CA ASN A 939 -40.25 -17.13 5.07
C ASN A 939 -40.08 -17.71 3.66
N LEU A 940 -39.56 -18.94 3.55
CA LEU A 940 -39.36 -19.60 2.26
C LEU A 940 -40.68 -19.80 1.49
N ASP A 941 -41.76 -20.18 2.18
CA ASP A 941 -43.07 -20.37 1.57
C ASP A 941 -43.68 -19.04 1.09
N LEU A 942 -43.45 -17.94 1.81
CA LEU A 942 -43.91 -16.61 1.40
C LEU A 942 -43.17 -16.12 0.15
N LEU A 943 -41.84 -16.14 0.15
CA LEU A 943 -41.05 -15.73 -1.00
C LEU A 943 -41.42 -16.53 -2.26
N LYS A 944 -41.64 -17.83 -2.10
CA LYS A 944 -42.13 -18.69 -3.20
C LYS A 944 -43.50 -18.25 -3.72
N SER A 945 -44.39 -17.79 -2.85
CA SER A 945 -45.73 -17.32 -3.23
C SER A 945 -45.72 -15.94 -3.90
N GLU A 946 -44.75 -15.09 -3.55
CA GLU A 946 -44.61 -13.72 -4.05
C GLU A 946 -43.99 -13.65 -5.45
N ILE A 947 -43.37 -14.73 -5.95
CA ILE A 947 -42.88 -14.84 -7.33
C ILE A 947 -43.54 -16.01 -8.08
N PRO A 948 -44.78 -15.85 -8.57
CA PRO A 948 -45.52 -16.94 -9.22
C PRO A 948 -44.79 -17.53 -10.44
N GLY A 949 -44.63 -18.85 -10.46
CA GLY A 949 -43.99 -19.58 -11.57
C GLY A 949 -42.48 -19.78 -11.45
N THR A 950 -41.87 -19.30 -10.37
CA THR A 950 -40.42 -19.39 -10.12
C THR A 950 -40.06 -20.71 -9.43
N PRO A 951 -38.90 -21.33 -9.73
CA PRO A 951 -38.39 -22.48 -8.98
C PRO A 951 -38.28 -22.19 -7.48
N LEU A 952 -38.16 -23.25 -6.67
CA LEU A 952 -37.99 -23.16 -5.22
C LEU A 952 -36.90 -22.13 -4.83
N VAL A 953 -37.11 -21.41 -3.73
CA VAL A 953 -36.06 -20.64 -3.06
C VAL A 953 -35.04 -21.63 -2.53
N ARG A 954 -33.82 -21.62 -3.07
CA ARG A 954 -32.77 -22.64 -2.83
C ARG A 954 -31.54 -22.09 -2.11
N SER A 955 -31.52 -20.79 -1.87
CA SER A 955 -30.49 -20.07 -1.13
C SER A 955 -31.05 -19.58 0.22
N TRP A 956 -30.19 -19.59 1.24
CA TRP A 956 -30.52 -19.12 2.58
C TRP A 956 -29.34 -18.38 3.20
N ARG A 957 -29.65 -17.46 4.12
CA ARG A 957 -28.71 -16.92 5.10
C ARG A 957 -29.40 -16.75 6.44
N CYS A 958 -28.73 -17.13 7.53
CA CYS A 958 -29.22 -16.93 8.88
C CYS A 958 -29.09 -15.45 9.30
N PRO A 959 -30.12 -14.87 9.94
CA PRO A 959 -30.02 -13.55 10.57
C PRO A 959 -28.83 -13.45 11.53
N TYR A 960 -28.13 -12.32 11.51
CA TYR A 960 -26.91 -12.07 12.30
C TYR A 960 -25.83 -13.16 12.16
N LEU A 961 -25.87 -13.96 11.09
CA LEU A 961 -25.00 -15.12 10.91
C LEU A 961 -25.06 -16.11 12.09
N SER A 962 -26.18 -16.11 12.81
CA SER A 962 -26.39 -16.87 14.04
C SER A 962 -27.08 -18.21 13.73
N VAL A 963 -26.28 -19.24 13.44
CA VAL A 963 -26.77 -20.56 13.05
C VAL A 963 -27.23 -21.39 14.25
N HIS A 964 -28.48 -21.89 14.20
CA HIS A 964 -28.99 -22.85 15.18
C HIS A 964 -28.46 -24.27 14.91
N PRO A 965 -28.21 -25.12 15.93
CA PRO A 965 -27.67 -26.48 15.72
C PRO A 965 -28.49 -27.40 14.82
N ASN A 966 -29.79 -27.14 14.66
CA ASN A 966 -30.69 -27.90 13.77
C ASN A 966 -31.09 -27.09 12.51
N GLN A 967 -30.41 -25.98 12.21
CA GLN A 967 -30.78 -25.12 11.08
C GLN A 967 -30.70 -25.89 9.75
N PHE A 968 -29.61 -26.62 9.53
CA PHE A 968 -29.38 -27.38 8.29
C PHE A 968 -30.46 -28.45 8.07
N ASP A 969 -30.98 -29.06 9.14
CA ASP A 969 -32.11 -30.01 9.06
C ASP A 969 -33.38 -29.34 8.54
N VAL A 970 -33.67 -28.13 9.04
CA VAL A 970 -34.85 -27.34 8.64
C VAL A 970 -34.71 -26.87 7.18
N LEU A 971 -33.51 -26.45 6.78
CA LEU A 971 -33.22 -26.05 5.40
C LEU A 971 -33.36 -27.23 4.43
N ALA A 972 -32.82 -28.40 4.79
CA ALA A 972 -32.96 -29.63 4.00
C ALA A 972 -34.43 -30.03 3.82
N LEU A 973 -35.25 -29.91 4.87
CA LEU A 973 -36.69 -30.20 4.81
C LEU A 973 -37.42 -29.36 3.75
N LYS A 974 -36.97 -28.12 3.51
CA LYS A 974 -37.56 -27.21 2.52
C LYS A 974 -36.88 -27.26 1.15
N GLY A 975 -35.90 -28.14 0.97
CA GLY A 975 -35.19 -28.31 -0.30
C GLY A 975 -34.24 -27.16 -0.63
N VAL A 976 -33.76 -26.42 0.37
CA VAL A 976 -32.66 -25.46 0.22
C VAL A 976 -31.40 -26.24 -0.14
N ASN A 977 -30.59 -25.71 -1.05
CA ASN A 977 -29.35 -26.34 -1.48
C ASN A 977 -28.11 -25.58 -1.02
N TYR A 978 -28.24 -24.28 -0.79
CA TYR A 978 -27.12 -23.37 -0.60
C TYR A 978 -27.37 -22.50 0.62
N ASP A 979 -26.48 -22.63 1.61
CA ASP A 979 -26.40 -21.74 2.77
C ASP A 979 -25.16 -20.85 2.61
N SER A 980 -25.20 -19.67 3.22
CA SER A 980 -24.07 -18.74 3.30
C SER A 980 -24.14 -18.02 4.63
N SER A 981 -24.14 -18.79 5.71
CA SER A 981 -24.31 -18.29 7.08
C SER A 981 -23.01 -18.26 7.88
N TYR A 982 -21.91 -18.79 7.33
CA TYR A 982 -20.60 -18.79 7.96
C TYR A 982 -19.64 -17.88 7.21
N ALA A 983 -18.77 -17.20 7.95
CA ALA A 983 -17.66 -16.47 7.36
C ALA A 983 -16.42 -17.36 7.18
N VAL A 984 -15.48 -16.91 6.36
CA VAL A 984 -14.14 -17.53 6.23
C VAL A 984 -13.46 -17.69 7.59
N GLY A 985 -13.68 -16.75 8.51
CA GLY A 985 -13.18 -16.81 9.88
C GLY A 985 -13.72 -17.98 10.71
N ASP A 986 -14.94 -18.46 10.41
CA ASP A 986 -15.59 -19.56 11.12
C ASP A 986 -15.09 -20.91 10.60
N VAL A 987 -15.10 -21.09 9.27
CA VAL A 987 -14.87 -22.40 8.64
C VAL A 987 -13.45 -22.61 8.11
N ARG A 988 -12.64 -21.54 8.07
CA ARG A 988 -11.21 -21.54 7.66
C ARG A 988 -10.98 -21.92 6.21
N SER A 989 -11.95 -21.65 5.35
CA SER A 989 -11.86 -21.97 3.94
C SER A 989 -12.62 -20.94 3.12
N ASN A 990 -12.03 -20.56 1.99
CA ASN A 990 -12.66 -19.74 0.95
C ASN A 990 -13.33 -20.62 -0.13
N PHE A 991 -13.32 -21.95 0.01
CA PHE A 991 -14.02 -22.85 -0.92
C PHE A 991 -15.41 -23.21 -0.41
N PRO A 992 -16.39 -23.47 -1.31
CA PRO A 992 -17.69 -24.00 -0.92
C PRO A 992 -17.55 -25.37 -0.24
N LEU A 993 -18.22 -25.55 0.90
CA LEU A 993 -18.14 -26.74 1.74
C LEU A 993 -19.38 -27.62 1.57
N LYS A 994 -19.19 -28.93 1.56
CA LYS A 994 -20.30 -29.90 1.53
C LYS A 994 -20.74 -30.25 2.94
N ALA A 995 -21.94 -29.83 3.32
CA ALA A 995 -22.47 -30.11 4.65
C ALA A 995 -22.65 -31.63 4.91
N ASP A 996 -22.85 -32.44 3.87
CA ASP A 996 -23.05 -33.89 4.02
C ASP A 996 -21.76 -34.66 4.38
N ARG A 997 -20.59 -34.08 4.11
CA ARG A 997 -19.29 -34.76 4.24
C ARG A 997 -18.24 -34.00 5.03
N TRP A 998 -18.44 -32.71 5.28
CA TRP A 998 -17.45 -31.88 5.95
C TRP A 998 -17.28 -32.29 7.42
N PRO A 999 -16.12 -32.83 7.83
CA PRO A 999 -16.01 -33.54 9.10
C PRO A 999 -15.81 -32.62 10.30
N TYR A 1000 -15.62 -31.31 10.10
CA TYR A 1000 -15.23 -30.37 11.16
C TYR A 1000 -16.39 -29.52 11.70
N MET A 1001 -17.56 -29.57 11.07
CA MET A 1001 -18.79 -28.89 11.51
C MET A 1001 -19.97 -29.86 11.60
N ASP A 1002 -19.69 -31.16 11.76
CA ASP A 1002 -20.67 -32.23 11.67
C ASP A 1002 -21.85 -32.08 12.66
N HIS A 1003 -21.58 -31.54 13.86
CA HIS A 1003 -22.59 -31.27 14.88
C HIS A 1003 -23.63 -30.20 14.49
N VAL A 1004 -23.38 -29.37 13.48
CA VAL A 1004 -24.34 -28.37 12.94
C VAL A 1004 -24.82 -28.76 11.55
N PHE A 1005 -23.90 -29.20 10.69
CA PHE A 1005 -24.22 -29.61 9.33
C PHE A 1005 -25.06 -30.89 9.30
N ASN A 1006 -24.92 -31.75 10.32
CA ASN A 1006 -25.69 -32.98 10.54
C ASN A 1006 -25.85 -33.84 9.28
N HIS A 1007 -24.78 -33.95 8.49
CA HIS A 1007 -24.74 -34.66 7.22
C HIS A 1007 -25.84 -34.27 6.20
N GLN A 1008 -26.34 -33.03 6.23
CA GLN A 1008 -27.41 -32.58 5.34
C GLN A 1008 -26.90 -32.29 3.91
N PRO A 1009 -27.70 -32.53 2.86
CA PRO A 1009 -27.28 -32.43 1.45
C PRO A 1009 -27.25 -30.97 0.94
N LEU A 1010 -26.61 -30.09 1.69
CA LEU A 1010 -26.44 -28.67 1.39
C LEU A 1010 -24.98 -28.32 1.14
N TRP A 1011 -24.78 -27.17 0.51
CA TRP A 1011 -23.48 -26.54 0.39
C TRP A 1011 -23.47 -25.25 1.20
N GLU A 1012 -22.41 -25.05 1.97
CA GLU A 1012 -22.12 -23.79 2.65
C GLU A 1012 -21.15 -22.96 1.81
N PHE A 1013 -21.47 -21.70 1.53
CA PHE A 1013 -20.65 -20.74 0.80
C PHE A 1013 -20.12 -19.67 1.76
N PRO A 1014 -18.84 -19.74 2.16
CA PRO A 1014 -18.32 -18.87 3.19
C PRO A 1014 -18.28 -17.40 2.75
N ILE A 1015 -18.67 -16.49 3.65
CA ILE A 1015 -18.59 -15.04 3.45
C ILE A 1015 -17.13 -14.60 3.59
N VAL A 1016 -16.61 -13.95 2.56
CA VAL A 1016 -15.21 -13.45 2.55
C VAL A 1016 -15.19 -11.98 2.94
N GLN A 1017 -16.19 -11.21 2.50
CA GLN A 1017 -16.24 -9.77 2.58
C GLN A 1017 -17.61 -9.32 3.09
N GLU A 1018 -17.61 -8.26 3.89
CA GLU A 1018 -18.82 -7.63 4.41
C GLU A 1018 -18.69 -6.10 4.39
N ASP A 1019 -19.80 -5.38 4.28
CA ASP A 1019 -19.88 -3.93 4.43
C ASP A 1019 -19.78 -3.42 5.89
N GLY A 1020 -19.40 -4.28 6.83
CA GLY A 1020 -19.08 -3.92 8.20
C GLY A 1020 -17.75 -4.56 8.63
N ARG A 1021 -17.06 -3.93 9.58
CA ARG A 1021 -15.91 -4.53 10.28
C ARG A 1021 -16.04 -4.39 11.79
N GLY A 1022 -15.54 -5.36 12.54
CA GLY A 1022 -15.46 -5.27 14.00
C GLY A 1022 -14.14 -4.64 14.41
N ASP A 1023 -14.19 -3.54 15.16
CA ASP A 1023 -13.03 -2.92 15.80
C ASP A 1023 -13.18 -2.99 17.31
N VAL A 1024 -12.06 -3.12 18.04
CA VAL A 1024 -12.06 -3.14 19.51
C VAL A 1024 -11.42 -1.86 20.03
N THR A 1025 -12.22 -0.98 20.63
CA THR A 1025 -11.71 0.23 21.30
C THR A 1025 -11.97 0.10 22.80
N ASN A 1026 -10.91 0.17 23.62
CA ASN A 1026 -11.00 0.04 25.09
C ASN A 1026 -11.72 -1.24 25.57
N GLY A 1027 -11.57 -2.35 24.84
CA GLY A 1027 -12.21 -3.62 25.18
C GLY A 1027 -13.69 -3.72 24.80
N VAL A 1028 -14.25 -2.72 24.11
CA VAL A 1028 -15.59 -2.75 23.54
C VAL A 1028 -15.48 -3.02 22.04
N THR A 1029 -16.11 -4.09 21.57
CA THR A 1029 -16.23 -4.37 20.13
C THR A 1029 -17.32 -3.48 19.55
N THR A 1030 -16.96 -2.66 18.57
CA THR A 1030 -17.87 -1.81 17.79
C THR A 1030 -17.87 -2.23 16.33
N ARG A 1031 -19.04 -2.32 15.72
CA ARG A 1031 -19.16 -2.46 14.26
C ARG A 1031 -18.93 -1.09 13.63
N ILE A 1032 -18.01 -1.01 12.69
CA ILE A 1032 -17.82 0.15 11.82
C ILE A 1032 -18.38 -0.20 10.45
N GLU A 1033 -19.40 0.55 10.04
CA GLU A 1033 -20.05 0.42 8.75
C GLU A 1033 -19.18 1.00 7.63
N LEU A 1034 -19.28 0.42 6.44
CA LEU A 1034 -18.79 1.02 5.21
C LEU A 1034 -19.48 2.35 4.99
N GLN A 1035 -18.69 3.42 4.90
CA GLN A 1035 -19.13 4.78 4.70
C GLN A 1035 -18.06 5.61 3.99
N GLN A 1036 -18.37 6.85 3.64
CA GLN A 1036 -17.45 7.71 2.88
C GLN A 1036 -16.03 7.78 3.47
N THR A 1037 -15.89 7.84 4.79
CA THR A 1037 -14.60 8.04 5.46
C THR A 1037 -13.69 6.80 5.39
N ASN A 1038 -14.25 5.60 5.25
CA ASN A 1038 -13.51 4.33 5.26
C ASN A 1038 -13.74 3.48 4.00
N GLN A 1039 -14.51 3.98 3.02
CA GLN A 1039 -14.80 3.31 1.74
C GLN A 1039 -13.55 2.72 1.09
N LYS A 1040 -12.43 3.45 1.14
CA LYS A 1040 -11.16 3.05 0.54
C LYS A 1040 -10.56 1.82 1.20
N TRP A 1041 -10.63 1.74 2.54
CA TRP A 1041 -10.16 0.58 3.28
C TRP A 1041 -10.91 -0.69 2.84
N PHE A 1042 -12.24 -0.61 2.72
CA PHE A 1042 -13.04 -1.74 2.25
C PHE A 1042 -12.72 -2.10 0.79
N LEU A 1043 -12.66 -1.12 -0.13
CA LEU A 1043 -12.30 -1.40 -1.54
C LEU A 1043 -10.95 -2.11 -1.67
N ASN A 1044 -9.95 -1.65 -0.91
CA ASN A 1044 -8.60 -2.23 -0.92
C ASN A 1044 -8.63 -3.68 -0.42
N ASN A 1045 -9.23 -3.92 0.74
CA ASN A 1045 -9.30 -5.25 1.35
C ASN A 1045 -10.17 -6.21 0.52
N TRP A 1046 -11.28 -5.73 -0.01
CA TRP A 1046 -12.14 -6.53 -0.90
C TRP A 1046 -11.40 -6.91 -2.17
N PHE A 1047 -10.75 -5.97 -2.84
CA PHE A 1047 -10.04 -6.28 -4.07
C PHE A 1047 -8.82 -7.18 -3.84
N TYR A 1048 -8.07 -6.97 -2.75
CA TYR A 1048 -6.97 -7.84 -2.36
C TYR A 1048 -7.44 -9.29 -2.13
N ALA A 1049 -8.47 -9.47 -1.30
CA ALA A 1049 -9.02 -10.81 -1.03
C ALA A 1049 -9.58 -11.47 -2.30
N LEU A 1050 -10.20 -10.70 -3.20
CA LEU A 1050 -10.64 -11.20 -4.51
C LEU A 1050 -9.47 -11.74 -5.34
N LEU A 1051 -8.39 -10.97 -5.48
CA LEU A 1051 -7.23 -11.37 -6.29
C LEU A 1051 -6.55 -12.62 -5.72
N LYS A 1052 -6.39 -12.70 -4.40
CA LYS A 1052 -5.75 -13.86 -3.75
C LYS A 1052 -6.64 -15.10 -3.83
N ASN A 1053 -7.95 -14.97 -3.61
CA ASN A 1053 -8.87 -16.07 -3.86
C ASN A 1053 -8.87 -16.47 -5.33
N ALA A 1054 -8.79 -15.52 -6.26
CA ALA A 1054 -8.69 -15.81 -7.69
C ALA A 1054 -7.42 -16.57 -8.08
N ALA A 1055 -6.28 -16.26 -7.46
CA ALA A 1055 -5.03 -17.00 -7.66
C ALA A 1055 -5.16 -18.47 -7.23
N ASN A 1056 -5.84 -18.72 -6.11
CA ASN A 1056 -6.11 -20.07 -5.61
C ASN A 1056 -7.22 -20.81 -6.35
N GLY A 1057 -8.00 -20.08 -7.17
CA GLY A 1057 -9.25 -20.56 -7.76
C GLY A 1057 -10.37 -20.74 -6.74
N ALA A 1058 -10.28 -20.06 -5.60
CA ALA A 1058 -11.26 -20.07 -4.51
C ALA A 1058 -12.41 -19.07 -4.77
N TRP A 1059 -13.44 -19.14 -3.91
CA TRP A 1059 -14.64 -18.33 -4.00
C TRP A 1059 -14.43 -16.94 -3.41
N ASN A 1060 -15.22 -15.97 -3.86
CA ASN A 1060 -15.31 -14.65 -3.22
C ASN A 1060 -16.77 -14.25 -3.02
N MET A 1061 -17.27 -14.32 -1.79
CA MET A 1061 -18.63 -13.91 -1.42
C MET A 1061 -18.58 -12.57 -0.69
N THR A 1062 -19.24 -11.56 -1.26
CA THR A 1062 -19.36 -10.22 -0.68
C THR A 1062 -20.78 -10.01 -0.17
N LEU A 1063 -20.92 -9.73 1.12
CA LEU A 1063 -22.19 -9.42 1.78
C LEU A 1063 -22.33 -7.91 1.95
N VAL A 1064 -23.41 -7.32 1.46
CA VAL A 1064 -23.72 -5.89 1.64
C VAL A 1064 -25.16 -5.72 2.10
N HIS A 1065 -25.42 -4.83 3.04
CA HIS A 1065 -26.78 -4.51 3.46
C HIS A 1065 -27.31 -3.33 2.64
N PRO A 1066 -28.48 -3.43 1.96
CA PRO A 1066 -29.14 -2.33 1.26
C PRO A 1066 -29.76 -1.26 2.17
N SER A 1067 -29.14 -1.00 3.31
CA SER A 1067 -29.46 0.02 4.31
C SER A 1067 -28.22 0.85 4.63
N TYR A 1068 -28.38 1.97 5.34
CA TYR A 1068 -27.24 2.84 5.65
C TYR A 1068 -26.33 2.30 6.77
N GLY A 1069 -26.77 1.32 7.57
CA GLY A 1069 -25.99 0.72 8.65
C GLY A 1069 -26.14 1.40 10.03
N VAL A 1070 -25.61 0.79 11.08
CA VAL A 1070 -25.80 1.30 12.45
C VAL A 1070 -24.95 2.56 12.69
N GLY A 1071 -25.59 3.64 13.17
CA GLY A 1071 -24.89 4.86 13.59
C GLY A 1071 -24.41 5.78 12.46
N VAL A 1072 -24.88 5.58 11.23
CA VAL A 1072 -24.53 6.39 10.05
C VAL A 1072 -25.79 7.08 9.48
N GLY A 1073 -25.64 8.21 8.78
CA GLY A 1073 -26.76 8.93 8.17
C GLY A 1073 -27.36 8.27 6.91
N PRO A 1074 -28.60 8.59 6.53
CA PRO A 1074 -29.29 8.00 5.37
C PRO A 1074 -28.55 8.11 4.02
N GLU A 1075 -27.69 9.12 3.86
CA GLU A 1075 -26.84 9.30 2.69
C GLU A 1075 -25.87 8.12 2.45
N ASN A 1076 -25.65 7.27 3.45
CA ASN A 1076 -24.65 6.21 3.36
C ASN A 1076 -24.96 5.12 2.32
N THR A 1077 -26.24 4.89 2.03
CA THR A 1077 -26.65 3.92 1.00
C THR A 1077 -26.04 4.27 -0.37
N VAL A 1078 -25.87 5.56 -0.68
CA VAL A 1078 -25.19 6.01 -1.91
C VAL A 1078 -23.72 5.59 -1.92
N TRP A 1079 -23.03 5.68 -0.79
CA TRP A 1079 -21.64 5.27 -0.67
C TRP A 1079 -21.48 3.75 -0.77
N LYS A 1080 -22.42 2.96 -0.23
CA LYS A 1080 -22.44 1.50 -0.44
C LYS A 1080 -22.61 1.15 -1.92
N ILE A 1081 -23.55 1.78 -2.62
CA ILE A 1081 -23.77 1.57 -4.07
C ILE A 1081 -22.54 1.98 -4.89
N ASP A 1082 -21.94 3.14 -4.60
CA ASP A 1082 -20.72 3.62 -5.26
C ASP A 1082 -19.53 2.67 -5.02
N THR A 1083 -19.43 2.09 -3.82
CA THR A 1083 -18.40 1.07 -3.50
C THR A 1083 -18.59 -0.19 -4.33
N ILE A 1084 -19.81 -0.73 -4.39
CA ILE A 1084 -20.12 -1.91 -5.21
C ILE A 1084 -19.75 -1.65 -6.67
N ALA A 1085 -20.17 -0.50 -7.21
CA ALA A 1085 -19.85 -0.07 -8.55
C ALA A 1085 -18.33 -0.07 -8.82
N LYS A 1086 -17.55 0.57 -7.95
CA LYS A 1086 -16.08 0.63 -8.06
C LYS A 1086 -15.43 -0.74 -7.92
N PHE A 1087 -15.88 -1.56 -6.97
CA PHE A 1087 -15.36 -2.91 -6.78
C PHE A 1087 -15.58 -3.77 -8.03
N LEU A 1088 -16.77 -3.73 -8.63
CA LEU A 1088 -17.07 -4.46 -9.85
C LEU A 1088 -16.29 -3.95 -11.07
N ASP A 1089 -16.10 -2.63 -11.19
CA ASP A 1089 -15.28 -2.03 -12.25
C ASP A 1089 -13.80 -2.45 -12.16
N LEU A 1090 -13.31 -2.76 -10.94
CA LEU A 1090 -11.98 -3.35 -10.71
C LEU A 1090 -11.97 -4.87 -10.92
N ALA A 1091 -13.00 -5.57 -10.45
CA ALA A 1091 -13.08 -7.02 -10.46
C ALA A 1091 -13.23 -7.59 -11.88
N LEU A 1092 -14.20 -7.10 -12.67
CA LEU A 1092 -14.54 -7.70 -13.97
C LEU A 1092 -13.36 -7.77 -14.96
N PRO A 1093 -12.50 -6.74 -15.10
CA PRO A 1093 -11.31 -6.81 -15.96
C PRO A 1093 -10.29 -7.87 -15.57
N THR A 1094 -10.28 -8.35 -14.32
CA THR A 1094 -9.39 -9.45 -13.87
C THR A 1094 -9.79 -10.81 -14.42
N GLY A 1095 -10.98 -10.89 -15.04
CA GLY A 1095 -11.52 -12.11 -15.60
C GLY A 1095 -12.24 -13.00 -14.59
N VAL A 1096 -12.58 -12.53 -13.38
CA VAL A 1096 -13.45 -13.30 -12.47
C VAL A 1096 -14.86 -13.43 -13.05
N TYR A 1097 -15.50 -14.58 -12.82
CA TYR A 1097 -16.91 -14.78 -13.17
C TYR A 1097 -17.79 -14.29 -12.02
N VAL A 1098 -18.62 -13.28 -12.27
CA VAL A 1098 -19.57 -12.78 -11.27
C VAL A 1098 -20.97 -13.29 -11.58
N GLY A 1099 -21.61 -13.97 -10.63
CA GLY A 1099 -22.97 -14.51 -10.79
C GLY A 1099 -23.70 -14.67 -9.46
N ASP A 1100 -24.99 -15.02 -9.52
CA ASP A 1100 -25.79 -15.23 -8.31
C ASP A 1100 -25.51 -16.60 -7.68
N MET A 1101 -25.63 -16.67 -6.36
CA MET A 1101 -25.28 -17.83 -5.55
C MET A 1101 -25.98 -19.11 -5.99
N THR A 1102 -27.21 -19.04 -6.49
CA THR A 1102 -27.95 -20.25 -6.90
C THR A 1102 -27.44 -20.78 -8.23
N GLU A 1103 -27.22 -19.91 -9.23
CA GLU A 1103 -26.66 -20.32 -10.52
C GLU A 1103 -25.24 -20.88 -10.37
N VAL A 1104 -24.36 -20.16 -9.67
CA VAL A 1104 -22.99 -20.62 -9.46
C VAL A 1104 -22.92 -21.84 -8.54
N GLY A 1105 -23.84 -21.95 -7.56
CA GLY A 1105 -23.98 -23.14 -6.71
C GLY A 1105 -24.49 -24.36 -7.48
N ASP A 1106 -25.42 -24.20 -8.43
CA ASP A 1106 -25.89 -25.29 -9.30
C ASP A 1106 -24.76 -25.81 -10.17
N TRP A 1107 -23.99 -24.89 -10.76
CA TRP A 1107 -22.82 -25.24 -11.52
C TRP A 1107 -21.78 -25.97 -10.67
N TRP A 1108 -21.44 -25.44 -9.48
CA TRP A 1108 -20.44 -26.03 -8.60
C TRP A 1108 -20.82 -27.45 -8.18
N ARG A 1109 -22.07 -27.65 -7.75
CA ARG A 1109 -22.61 -28.96 -7.39
C ARG A 1109 -22.57 -29.95 -8.57
N ALA A 1110 -22.89 -29.50 -9.78
CA ALA A 1110 -22.80 -30.36 -10.97
C ALA A 1110 -21.34 -30.70 -11.34
N ARG A 1111 -20.44 -29.71 -11.33
CA ARG A 1111 -19.00 -29.85 -11.59
C ARG A 1111 -18.31 -30.76 -10.57
N ASP A 1112 -18.74 -30.70 -9.31
CA ASP A 1112 -18.19 -31.53 -8.25
C ASP A 1112 -18.42 -33.03 -8.50
N GLN A 1113 -19.62 -33.41 -8.95
CA GLN A 1113 -19.96 -34.81 -9.23
C GLN A 1113 -19.29 -35.39 -10.50
N VAL A 1114 -18.70 -34.53 -11.35
CA VAL A 1114 -17.98 -34.98 -12.54
C VAL A 1114 -16.70 -35.70 -12.13
N LYS A 1115 -16.54 -36.93 -12.66
CA LYS A 1115 -15.30 -37.70 -12.56
C LYS A 1115 -14.42 -37.39 -13.75
N LEU A 1116 -13.22 -36.89 -13.49
CA LEU A 1116 -12.20 -36.65 -14.49
C LEU A 1116 -11.16 -37.77 -14.44
N SER A 1117 -10.81 -38.31 -15.61
CA SER A 1117 -9.61 -39.12 -15.81
C SER A 1117 -8.75 -38.42 -16.84
N VAL A 1118 -7.47 -38.23 -16.57
CA VAL A 1118 -6.55 -37.58 -17.50
C VAL A 1118 -5.15 -38.19 -17.38
N ALA A 1119 -4.53 -38.36 -18.55
CA ALA A 1119 -3.17 -38.78 -18.71
C ALA A 1119 -2.45 -37.83 -19.66
N TRP A 1120 -1.14 -37.74 -19.50
CA TRP A 1120 -0.24 -37.04 -20.40
C TRP A 1120 0.66 -38.04 -21.12
N SER A 1121 1.00 -37.74 -22.38
CA SER A 1121 1.98 -38.48 -23.19
C SER A 1121 2.78 -37.51 -24.08
N PRO A 1122 4.09 -37.77 -24.32
CA PRO A 1122 4.91 -36.87 -25.14
C PRO A 1122 4.47 -36.83 -26.60
N THR A 1123 3.81 -37.89 -27.08
CA THR A 1123 3.42 -38.02 -28.49
C THR A 1123 2.04 -37.45 -28.79
N THR A 1124 1.13 -37.47 -27.83
CA THR A 1124 -0.29 -37.11 -28.03
C THR A 1124 -0.77 -35.95 -27.17
N GLY A 1125 0.05 -35.46 -26.24
CA GLY A 1125 -0.36 -34.49 -25.24
C GLY A 1125 -1.31 -35.12 -24.21
N TYR A 1126 -2.32 -34.36 -23.81
CA TYR A 1126 -3.33 -34.80 -22.87
C TYR A 1126 -4.39 -35.67 -23.53
N SER A 1127 -4.82 -36.72 -22.82
CA SER A 1127 -5.99 -37.51 -23.17
C SER A 1127 -6.76 -37.91 -21.93
N GLY A 1128 -8.07 -38.04 -22.04
CA GLY A 1128 -8.87 -38.32 -20.86
C GLY A 1128 -10.34 -38.57 -21.14
N THR A 1129 -11.06 -38.80 -20.04
CA THR A 1129 -12.51 -39.00 -20.03
C THR A 1129 -13.13 -38.13 -18.94
N ILE A 1130 -14.24 -37.50 -19.28
CA ILE A 1130 -15.11 -36.73 -18.40
C ILE A 1130 -16.39 -37.55 -18.24
N THR A 1131 -16.68 -38.01 -17.03
CA THR A 1131 -17.90 -38.77 -16.74
C THR A 1131 -18.79 -37.96 -15.82
N THR A 1132 -19.92 -37.49 -16.34
CA THR A 1132 -20.95 -36.81 -15.56
C THR A 1132 -21.74 -37.82 -14.71
N ALA A 1133 -22.28 -37.36 -13.58
CA ALA A 1133 -23.11 -38.17 -12.69
C ALA A 1133 -24.60 -37.84 -12.88
N SER A 1134 -25.38 -37.81 -11.80
CA SER A 1134 -26.83 -37.59 -11.86
C SER A 1134 -27.22 -36.20 -12.36
N LEU A 1135 -26.34 -35.20 -12.23
CA LEU A 1135 -26.58 -33.85 -12.73
C LEU A 1135 -25.91 -33.60 -14.09
N PRO A 1136 -26.63 -33.04 -15.08
CA PRO A 1136 -25.99 -32.46 -16.25
C PRO A 1136 -25.20 -31.21 -15.85
N VAL A 1137 -24.15 -30.88 -16.60
CA VAL A 1137 -23.29 -29.73 -16.30
C VAL A 1137 -23.13 -28.84 -17.54
N SER A 1138 -23.61 -27.60 -17.44
CA SER A 1138 -23.41 -26.56 -18.45
C SER A 1138 -22.11 -25.81 -18.19
N LYS A 1139 -21.42 -25.36 -19.24
CA LYS A 1139 -20.14 -24.63 -19.10
C LYS A 1139 -19.13 -25.37 -18.21
N PHE A 1140 -19.07 -26.70 -18.32
CA PHE A 1140 -18.02 -27.45 -17.65
C PHE A 1140 -16.66 -26.98 -18.16
N SER A 1141 -15.70 -26.82 -17.27
CA SER A 1141 -14.42 -26.21 -17.59
C SER A 1141 -13.25 -27.04 -17.03
N LEU A 1142 -12.16 -27.04 -17.78
CA LEU A 1142 -10.90 -27.69 -17.46
C LEU A 1142 -9.80 -26.64 -17.43
N GLU A 1143 -8.86 -26.83 -16.51
CA GLU A 1143 -7.66 -26.02 -16.39
C GLU A 1143 -6.43 -26.93 -16.52
N PHE A 1144 -5.48 -26.49 -17.33
CA PHE A 1144 -4.23 -27.17 -17.59
C PHE A 1144 -3.07 -26.33 -17.01
N THR A 1145 -1.90 -26.91 -16.84
CA THR A 1145 -0.70 -26.07 -16.66
C THR A 1145 -0.29 -25.44 -17.99
N ASP A 1146 -0.35 -26.21 -19.07
CA ASP A 1146 0.09 -25.77 -20.38
C ASP A 1146 -0.99 -24.99 -21.15
N ASN A 1147 -0.56 -24.13 -22.08
CA ASN A 1147 -1.43 -23.54 -23.08
C ASN A 1147 -1.93 -24.58 -24.07
N ILE A 1148 -3.24 -24.60 -24.33
CA ILE A 1148 -3.87 -25.64 -25.16
C ILE A 1148 -4.01 -25.18 -26.62
N GLY A 1149 -3.25 -25.85 -27.50
CA GLY A 1149 -3.26 -25.66 -28.95
C GLY A 1149 -4.58 -26.14 -29.57
N ASN A 1150 -4.77 -27.45 -29.66
CA ASN A 1150 -6.04 -28.05 -30.10
C ASN A 1150 -6.68 -28.87 -28.99
N PHE A 1151 -8.01 -28.80 -28.88
CA PHE A 1151 -8.83 -29.63 -27.98
C PHE A 1151 -9.94 -30.29 -28.79
N THR A 1152 -10.05 -31.62 -28.68
CA THR A 1152 -11.08 -32.40 -29.38
C THR A 1152 -11.87 -33.21 -28.35
N SER A 1153 -13.19 -33.20 -28.43
CA SER A 1153 -14.05 -34.01 -27.56
C SER A 1153 -15.32 -34.42 -28.28
N ASN A 1154 -15.89 -35.57 -27.90
CA ASN A 1154 -17.24 -35.96 -28.29
C ASN A 1154 -18.35 -35.26 -27.47
N GLY A 1155 -17.98 -34.38 -26.53
CA GLY A 1155 -18.91 -33.57 -25.72
C GLY A 1155 -19.40 -32.27 -26.36
N GLY A 1156 -19.00 -31.99 -27.60
CA GLY A 1156 -19.41 -30.79 -28.36
C GLY A 1156 -18.32 -29.73 -28.46
N ALA A 1157 -18.71 -28.53 -28.92
CA ALA A 1157 -17.80 -27.41 -29.13
C ALA A 1157 -17.29 -26.83 -27.81
N VAL A 1158 -16.05 -26.34 -27.82
CA VAL A 1158 -15.40 -25.72 -26.66
C VAL A 1158 -14.86 -24.33 -27.00
N THR A 1159 -14.81 -23.45 -26.00
CA THR A 1159 -14.06 -22.19 -26.02
C THR A 1159 -12.72 -22.41 -25.32
N LYS A 1160 -11.63 -21.93 -25.90
CA LYS A 1160 -10.27 -22.06 -25.36
C LYS A 1160 -9.69 -20.68 -25.08
N ALA A 1161 -9.00 -20.52 -23.95
CA ALA A 1161 -8.20 -19.33 -23.66
C ALA A 1161 -6.97 -19.73 -22.85
N GLY A 1162 -5.79 -19.69 -23.50
CA GLY A 1162 -4.53 -20.15 -22.91
C GLY A 1162 -4.64 -21.57 -22.36
N ARG A 1163 -4.52 -21.70 -21.04
CA ARG A 1163 -4.59 -22.95 -20.28
C ARG A 1163 -6.01 -23.43 -19.92
N ARG A 1164 -7.07 -22.73 -20.34
CA ARG A 1164 -8.46 -23.05 -19.98
C ARG A 1164 -9.27 -23.50 -21.18
N VAL A 1165 -10.13 -24.49 -20.94
CA VAL A 1165 -11.08 -25.02 -21.92
C VAL A 1165 -12.47 -25.06 -21.28
N VAL A 1166 -13.48 -24.49 -21.95
CA VAL A 1166 -14.86 -24.45 -21.46
C VAL A 1166 -15.77 -25.08 -22.51
N PHE A 1167 -16.60 -26.04 -22.12
CA PHE A 1167 -17.61 -26.63 -22.99
C PHE A 1167 -18.74 -25.61 -23.23
N ASN A 1168 -19.03 -25.32 -24.50
CA ASN A 1168 -20.05 -24.32 -24.85
C ASN A 1168 -21.47 -24.83 -24.61
N GLY A 1169 -21.67 -26.15 -24.67
CA GLY A 1169 -22.94 -26.82 -24.42
C GLY A 1169 -23.03 -27.46 -23.04
N THR A 1170 -24.16 -28.11 -22.79
CA THR A 1170 -24.41 -28.91 -21.58
C THR A 1170 -23.94 -30.34 -21.79
N LEU A 1171 -23.09 -30.84 -20.90
CA LEU A 1171 -22.77 -32.27 -20.83
C LEU A 1171 -23.94 -32.98 -20.14
N ALA A 1172 -24.53 -33.96 -20.82
CA ALA A 1172 -25.68 -34.71 -20.34
C ALA A 1172 -25.32 -35.53 -19.10
N ALA A 1173 -26.29 -35.76 -18.21
CA ALA A 1173 -26.11 -36.61 -17.04
C ALA A 1173 -25.75 -38.06 -17.41
N ASN A 1174 -25.08 -38.77 -16.50
CA ASN A 1174 -24.69 -40.17 -16.60
C ASN A 1174 -23.99 -40.54 -17.93
N THR A 1175 -23.19 -39.62 -18.47
CA THR A 1175 -22.57 -39.76 -19.79
C THR A 1175 -21.06 -39.60 -19.69
N ALA A 1176 -20.33 -40.42 -20.44
CA ALA A 1176 -18.88 -40.35 -20.55
C ALA A 1176 -18.48 -39.68 -21.87
N TYR A 1177 -17.59 -38.70 -21.77
CA TYR A 1177 -17.04 -37.95 -22.90
C TYR A 1177 -15.53 -38.11 -22.94
N SER A 1178 -14.99 -38.56 -24.07
CA SER A 1178 -13.55 -38.62 -24.27
C SER A 1178 -13.04 -37.30 -24.81
N PHE A 1179 -11.81 -36.93 -24.45
CA PHE A 1179 -11.13 -35.79 -25.01
C PHE A 1179 -9.64 -36.04 -25.27
N THR A 1180 -9.09 -35.28 -26.21
CA THR A 1180 -7.66 -35.14 -26.43
C THR A 1180 -7.32 -33.65 -26.49
N ALA A 1181 -6.20 -33.25 -25.90
CA ALA A 1181 -5.71 -31.89 -25.94
C ALA A 1181 -4.21 -31.87 -26.27
N THR A 1182 -3.86 -31.16 -27.33
CA THR A 1182 -2.48 -30.92 -27.71
C THR A 1182 -2.01 -29.62 -27.09
N VAL A 1183 -0.76 -29.62 -26.64
CA VAL A 1183 -0.10 -28.43 -26.13
C VAL A 1183 0.21 -27.49 -27.30
N ALA A 1184 0.00 -26.19 -27.13
CA ALA A 1184 0.33 -25.18 -28.13
C ALA A 1184 1.85 -25.23 -28.45
N GLN A 1185 2.21 -24.96 -29.71
CA GLN A 1185 3.63 -24.98 -30.08
C GLN A 1185 4.38 -23.79 -29.54
#